data_AF-A0A9E4E606-F1
#
_entry.id   AF-A0A9E4E606-F1
#
_cell.length_a   1.000
_cell.length_b   1.000
_cell.length_c   1.000
_cell.angle_alpha   90.00
_cell.angle_beta   90.00
_cell.angle_gamma   90.00
#
_symmetry.space_group_name_H-M   'P 1'
#
loop_
_entity.id
_entity.type
_entity.pdbx_description
1 polymer ?
#
loop_
_entity_poly.entity_id
_entity_poly.type
_entity_poly.pdbx_seq_one_letter_code
_entity_poly.pdbx_strand_id
1 'polypeptide(L)'
;MPHQTEPSVNNAMGHLLQGMLSRSKVRSENTQAIAGHPGLKPDILITAPDRSPVVVEAEYLPALTVEAEAKSRLGMEAAEDGRTIEAAVALRYPKEVGDADDLPTALQSAPLSYCIFTQGTKAVERFPESGWLEASVDDVSDMIRLVSVPRQAVYNAATAMEEGIERVAKILDEMNENRSAVTTAVARLLGMENVPQSRRMACAIIANAMVFQERIAGMHDNVKSLRLTCGPDVPNPHGETVDAWSRILEINYWPIFAVGRDILTQLPSGEATRILGTLYFTAGQLTAAGIDNAHDLTGRVFQRLIADRKYLATFYTLPASAALLARLAAVKMKGVDWSDSEAIGKLRVGDFACGTGALLSAVYEQIASCHERSGGDPAALHRVMMEEVLYGCDVMPSAVHITGSTLAGTEPSVGFNESRIYSMPYGRMKDGSVAIGSLEYLNSNAQMTLANYTNPALRTGSSGEETASQVIAEVRHESFDLVIMNPPFTSDTKHRDAADGVLNAAFAAFNASDADQSSMAKRLKRLANASAYHGHAGLGSAFAALANKKVRRGGVVAFVLPFTAINGSSWAKFRKLVATKYTDLTIVSIAANGHDMSFSSETGMAECLIIGRRLGLAEKPDFRAKFISLRRRPTSFAHALELSKAISSAGESRHLEDGPFGGIPIYCGDTLAGELLDAPLHAHEDGWGASRILDASVAQVAHWLSAGELRLPAEPSSEELPVAELSELGRLGLDSQLLVSTSHKGPFTKAPASPTATYPALWNHDAQNETRMICAPDSQLLVRPGMEDKAAEVWATTGRAHISRGFRFNSQPLAVASTEQRTAGGRGWPNVVFDRCDHDSAFALWGNSTLGLLCYWWHSNRQVAGRGDMTIRATDSLPVLDLRALTDDQLYTAEVIFEEFRDKELKPAYLADADPNRALLDRRVVCDLLGFDEDTYKGVRRLAAKWCAEPSVHGGKARPKDASLVV
;
A
#
# COMPACT_ATOMS: atom_id res chain seq x y z
N MET A 1 -2.19 -43.21 -31.78
CA MET A 1 -2.97 -43.77 -30.64
C MET A 1 -4.32 -43.05 -30.64
N PRO A 2 -5.40 -43.60 -30.07
CA PRO A 2 -6.69 -42.90 -30.08
C PRO A 2 -6.60 -41.64 -29.20
N HIS A 3 -6.96 -40.50 -29.79
CA HIS A 3 -7.10 -39.23 -29.08
C HIS A 3 -8.20 -39.37 -28.01
N GLN A 4 -7.88 -39.01 -26.77
CA GLN A 4 -8.81 -39.04 -25.63
C GLN A 4 -9.93 -38.02 -25.84
N THR A 5 -11.13 -38.37 -25.40
CA THR A 5 -12.30 -37.48 -25.52
C THR A 5 -12.29 -36.42 -24.41
N GLU A 6 -12.88 -35.25 -24.66
CA GLU A 6 -13.02 -34.19 -23.64
C GLU A 6 -13.62 -34.70 -22.32
N PRO A 7 -14.70 -35.52 -22.31
CA PRO A 7 -15.20 -36.10 -21.06
C PRO A 7 -14.17 -36.92 -20.29
N SER A 8 -13.25 -37.62 -20.97
CA SER A 8 -12.17 -38.37 -20.31
C SER A 8 -11.18 -37.43 -19.63
N VAL A 9 -10.85 -36.31 -20.27
CA VAL A 9 -9.95 -35.29 -19.73
C VAL A 9 -10.61 -34.48 -18.62
N ASN A 10 -11.89 -34.14 -18.75
CA ASN A 10 -12.68 -33.49 -17.72
C ASN A 10 -12.75 -34.33 -16.45
N ASN A 11 -12.96 -35.65 -16.58
CA ASN A 11 -12.89 -36.58 -15.45
C ASN A 11 -11.51 -36.59 -14.78
N ALA A 12 -10.42 -36.62 -15.56
CA ALA A 12 -9.06 -36.57 -15.02
C ALA A 12 -8.78 -35.25 -14.30
N MET A 13 -9.19 -34.11 -14.88
CA MET A 13 -9.10 -32.79 -14.25
C MET A 13 -9.91 -32.74 -12.96
N GLY A 14 -11.15 -33.23 -12.97
CA GLY A 14 -11.99 -33.30 -11.77
C GLY A 14 -11.37 -34.13 -10.65
N HIS A 15 -10.71 -35.25 -10.98
CA HIS A 15 -9.96 -36.05 -10.00
C HIS A 15 -8.78 -35.28 -9.40
N LEU A 16 -8.02 -34.54 -10.20
CA LEU A 16 -6.93 -33.69 -9.71
C LEU A 16 -7.47 -32.59 -8.78
N LEU A 17 -8.52 -31.89 -9.20
CA LEU A 17 -9.17 -30.83 -8.41
C LEU A 17 -9.73 -31.37 -7.09
N GLN A 18 -10.29 -32.58 -7.07
CA GLN A 18 -10.80 -33.21 -5.84
C GLN A 18 -9.69 -33.43 -4.79
N GLY A 19 -8.47 -33.73 -5.22
CA GLY A 19 -7.31 -33.88 -4.33
C GLY A 19 -6.80 -32.54 -3.79
N MET A 20 -6.98 -31.45 -4.54
CA MET A 20 -6.53 -30.11 -4.16
C MET A 20 -7.59 -29.30 -3.41
N LEU A 21 -8.87 -29.62 -3.56
CA LEU A 21 -10.02 -28.96 -2.94
C LEU A 21 -10.64 -29.89 -1.88
N SER A 22 -9.91 -30.16 -0.80
CA SER A 22 -10.24 -31.21 0.18
C SER A 22 -11.61 -31.04 0.84
N ARG A 23 -12.12 -29.81 0.92
CA ARG A 23 -13.45 -29.48 1.47
C ARG A 23 -14.59 -29.49 0.44
N SER A 24 -14.27 -29.65 -0.84
CA SER A 24 -15.25 -29.60 -1.91
C SER A 24 -15.58 -30.99 -2.43
N LYS A 25 -16.79 -31.14 -2.93
CA LYS A 25 -17.23 -32.28 -3.72
C LYS A 25 -17.14 -31.90 -5.18
N VAL A 26 -16.29 -32.61 -5.92
CA VAL A 26 -16.08 -32.40 -7.35
C VAL A 26 -16.81 -33.49 -8.12
N ARG A 27 -17.68 -33.09 -9.05
CA ARG A 27 -18.43 -33.99 -9.92
C ARG A 27 -18.15 -33.63 -11.36
N SER A 28 -17.65 -34.58 -12.13
CA SER A 28 -17.39 -34.38 -13.55
C SER A 28 -18.47 -35.06 -14.38
N GLU A 29 -18.84 -34.44 -15.50
CA GLU A 29 -19.67 -35.06 -16.54
C GLU A 29 -21.01 -35.60 -16.03
N ASN A 30 -21.63 -34.93 -15.04
CA ASN A 30 -22.80 -35.46 -14.35
C ASN A 30 -24.11 -34.79 -14.82
N THR A 31 -25.04 -35.59 -15.35
CA THR A 31 -26.41 -35.14 -15.66
C THR A 31 -27.20 -34.91 -14.37
N GLN A 32 -28.23 -34.05 -14.41
CA GLN A 32 -29.02 -33.66 -13.21
C GLN A 32 -28.23 -32.90 -12.14
N ALA A 33 -27.05 -32.35 -12.49
CA ALA A 33 -26.26 -31.53 -11.59
C ALA A 33 -26.86 -30.12 -11.37
N ILE A 34 -27.69 -29.65 -12.30
CA ILE A 34 -28.32 -28.31 -12.29
C ILE A 34 -29.83 -28.45 -12.06
N ALA A 35 -30.35 -27.72 -11.07
CA ALA A 35 -31.76 -27.73 -10.70
C ALA A 35 -32.63 -27.24 -11.87
N GLY A 36 -33.75 -27.91 -12.12
CA GLY A 36 -34.66 -27.56 -13.23
C GLY A 36 -34.15 -27.89 -14.64
N HIS A 37 -32.90 -28.38 -14.78
CA HIS A 37 -32.28 -28.66 -16.08
C HIS A 37 -31.63 -30.06 -16.14
N PRO A 38 -32.43 -31.16 -16.12
CA PRO A 38 -31.91 -32.53 -16.00
C PRO A 38 -31.03 -32.99 -17.17
N GLY A 39 -31.22 -32.41 -18.36
CA GLY A 39 -30.41 -32.71 -19.55
C GLY A 39 -29.15 -31.85 -19.70
N LEU A 40 -28.96 -30.85 -18.85
CA LEU A 40 -27.81 -29.96 -18.89
C LEU A 40 -26.69 -30.57 -18.04
N LYS A 41 -25.53 -30.75 -18.67
CA LYS A 41 -24.39 -31.49 -18.13
C LYS A 41 -23.19 -30.53 -18.04
N PRO A 42 -22.86 -30.00 -16.85
CA PRO A 42 -21.63 -29.26 -16.68
C PRO A 42 -20.43 -30.21 -16.76
N ASP A 43 -19.32 -29.74 -17.32
CA ASP A 43 -18.10 -30.54 -17.43
C ASP A 43 -17.54 -30.88 -16.06
N ILE A 44 -17.43 -29.89 -15.17
CA ILE A 44 -17.07 -30.08 -13.77
C ILE A 44 -17.90 -29.13 -12.89
N LEU A 45 -18.60 -29.69 -11.90
CA LEU A 45 -19.29 -28.96 -10.85
C LEU A 45 -18.56 -29.17 -9.52
N ILE A 46 -18.20 -28.06 -8.86
CA ILE A 46 -17.61 -28.03 -7.53
C ILE A 46 -18.62 -27.45 -6.54
N THR A 47 -18.99 -28.23 -5.52
CA THR A 47 -19.84 -27.79 -4.41
C THR A 47 -19.11 -27.95 -3.08
N ALA A 48 -19.26 -27.00 -2.15
CA ALA A 48 -18.78 -27.14 -0.77
C ALA A 48 -19.81 -26.56 0.19
N PRO A 49 -20.03 -27.11 1.40
CA PRO A 49 -21.14 -26.73 2.28
C PRO A 49 -21.30 -25.23 2.57
N ASP A 50 -20.21 -24.48 2.46
CA ASP A 50 -20.05 -23.10 2.88
C ASP A 50 -19.73 -22.10 1.76
N ARG A 51 -19.68 -22.58 0.50
CA ARG A 51 -19.26 -21.79 -0.66
C ARG A 51 -20.30 -21.81 -1.77
N SER A 52 -20.30 -20.77 -2.62
CA SER A 52 -21.09 -20.78 -3.85
C SER A 52 -20.57 -21.89 -4.77
N PRO A 53 -21.47 -22.69 -5.38
CA PRO A 53 -21.09 -23.66 -6.40
C PRO A 53 -20.33 -22.99 -7.55
N VAL A 54 -19.25 -23.64 -8.01
CA VAL A 54 -18.47 -23.20 -9.16
C VAL A 54 -18.57 -24.24 -10.25
N VAL A 55 -18.87 -23.79 -11.47
CA VAL A 55 -18.81 -24.65 -12.66
C VAL A 55 -17.53 -24.36 -13.43
N VAL A 56 -16.85 -25.41 -13.88
CA VAL A 56 -15.79 -25.31 -14.89
C VAL A 56 -16.37 -25.92 -16.16
N GLU A 57 -16.40 -25.15 -17.25
CA GLU A 57 -16.60 -25.65 -18.60
C GLU A 57 -15.24 -25.67 -19.29
N ALA A 58 -14.96 -26.73 -20.04
CA ALA A 58 -13.66 -26.96 -20.61
C ALA A 58 -13.71 -27.55 -22.03
N GLU A 59 -12.88 -27.02 -22.92
CA GLU A 59 -12.83 -27.41 -24.34
C GLU A 59 -11.38 -27.47 -24.81
N TYR A 60 -11.05 -28.36 -25.75
CA TYR A 60 -9.75 -28.31 -26.42
C TYR A 60 -9.62 -27.06 -27.27
N LEU A 61 -8.38 -26.55 -27.41
CA LEU A 61 -8.11 -25.46 -28.36
C LEU A 61 -8.61 -25.83 -29.78
N PRO A 62 -9.30 -24.92 -30.48
CA PRO A 62 -9.38 -23.47 -30.24
C PRO A 62 -10.42 -23.01 -29.21
N ALA A 63 -11.22 -23.91 -28.64
CA ALA A 63 -12.20 -23.65 -27.59
C ALA A 63 -13.22 -22.53 -27.94
N LEU A 64 -14.07 -22.77 -28.93
CA LEU A 64 -14.94 -21.73 -29.52
C LEU A 64 -16.21 -21.44 -28.70
N THR A 65 -16.69 -22.41 -27.91
CA THR A 65 -17.97 -22.30 -27.19
C THR A 65 -17.81 -22.14 -25.69
N VAL A 66 -16.66 -22.53 -25.14
CA VAL A 66 -16.42 -22.62 -23.70
C VAL A 66 -16.78 -21.35 -22.90
N GLU A 67 -16.51 -20.14 -23.41
CA GLU A 67 -16.87 -18.89 -22.71
C GLU A 67 -18.40 -18.70 -22.64
N ALA A 68 -19.11 -18.99 -23.73
CA ALA A 68 -20.56 -18.87 -23.78
C ALA A 68 -21.22 -19.91 -22.88
N GLU A 69 -20.67 -21.13 -22.85
CA GLU A 69 -21.14 -22.21 -21.98
C GLU A 69 -20.92 -21.87 -20.51
N ALA A 70 -19.71 -21.46 -20.12
CA ALA A 70 -19.41 -21.05 -18.74
C ALA A 70 -20.32 -19.91 -18.28
N LYS A 71 -20.48 -18.88 -19.13
CA LYS A 71 -21.37 -17.75 -18.84
C LYS A 71 -22.83 -18.15 -18.70
N SER A 72 -23.28 -19.15 -19.46
CA SER A 72 -24.67 -19.64 -19.39
C SER A 72 -25.00 -20.30 -18.05
N ARG A 73 -23.99 -20.73 -17.28
CA ARG A 73 -24.18 -21.37 -15.97
C ARG A 73 -24.49 -20.40 -14.85
N LEU A 74 -24.11 -19.13 -14.99
CA LEU A 74 -24.33 -18.11 -13.97
C LEU A 74 -25.83 -17.89 -13.71
N GLY A 75 -26.20 -17.82 -12.44
CA GLY A 75 -27.60 -17.65 -12.01
C GLY A 75 -28.42 -18.94 -12.00
N MET A 76 -27.90 -20.06 -12.51
CA MET A 76 -28.51 -21.38 -12.32
C MET A 76 -28.27 -21.88 -10.90
N GLU A 77 -29.06 -22.85 -10.44
CA GLU A 77 -28.95 -23.45 -9.11
C GLU A 77 -28.36 -24.86 -9.18
N ALA A 78 -27.46 -25.20 -8.26
CA ALA A 78 -26.98 -26.56 -8.11
C ALA A 78 -28.11 -27.47 -7.60
N ALA A 79 -28.31 -28.63 -8.22
CA ALA A 79 -29.40 -29.55 -7.86
C ALA A 79 -29.26 -30.19 -6.46
N GLU A 80 -28.03 -30.24 -5.92
CA GLU A 80 -27.75 -30.87 -4.63
C GLU A 80 -28.29 -30.07 -3.45
N ASP A 81 -28.22 -28.74 -3.51
CA ASP A 81 -28.49 -27.85 -2.36
C ASP A 81 -29.26 -26.57 -2.73
N GLY A 82 -29.61 -26.39 -4.01
CA GLY A 82 -30.36 -25.23 -4.50
C GLY A 82 -29.56 -23.92 -4.52
N ARG A 83 -28.25 -23.94 -4.26
CA ARG A 83 -27.46 -22.71 -4.23
C ARG A 83 -27.15 -22.21 -5.63
N THR A 84 -27.23 -20.89 -5.79
CA THR A 84 -26.96 -20.22 -7.07
C THR A 84 -25.47 -20.26 -7.41
N ILE A 85 -25.17 -20.58 -8.68
CA ILE A 85 -23.84 -20.50 -9.27
C ILE A 85 -23.52 -19.02 -9.52
N GLU A 86 -22.65 -18.46 -8.69
CA GLU A 86 -22.19 -17.07 -8.81
C GLU A 86 -20.87 -16.94 -9.59
N ALA A 87 -20.19 -18.05 -9.85
CA ALA A 87 -18.94 -18.08 -10.60
C ALA A 87 -18.83 -19.28 -11.53
N ALA A 88 -18.25 -19.05 -12.70
CA ALA A 88 -17.91 -20.09 -13.66
C ALA A 88 -16.51 -19.86 -14.24
N VAL A 89 -15.79 -20.94 -14.50
CA VAL A 89 -14.46 -20.94 -15.12
C VAL A 89 -14.61 -21.51 -16.53
N ALA A 90 -14.11 -20.78 -17.53
CA ALA A 90 -13.89 -21.31 -18.86
C ALA A 90 -12.44 -21.77 -18.93
N LEU A 91 -12.19 -23.04 -19.20
CA LEU A 91 -10.88 -23.67 -19.21
C LEU A 91 -10.55 -24.21 -20.60
N ARG A 92 -9.30 -24.10 -21.03
CA ARG A 92 -8.85 -24.58 -22.33
C ARG A 92 -7.72 -25.57 -22.17
N TYR A 93 -7.88 -26.71 -22.83
CA TYR A 93 -6.83 -27.73 -22.91
C TYR A 93 -6.02 -27.59 -24.20
N PRO A 94 -4.68 -27.67 -24.13
CA PRO A 94 -3.87 -27.95 -25.30
C PRO A 94 -4.29 -29.30 -25.92
N LYS A 95 -4.28 -29.40 -27.26
CA LYS A 95 -4.72 -30.63 -27.96
C LYS A 95 -3.86 -31.83 -27.58
N GLU A 96 -2.60 -31.59 -27.27
CA GLU A 96 -1.59 -32.60 -26.94
C GLU A 96 -1.95 -33.38 -25.68
N VAL A 97 -2.75 -32.80 -24.76
CA VAL A 97 -3.26 -33.51 -23.58
C VAL A 97 -4.11 -34.70 -24.00
N GLY A 98 -4.89 -34.59 -25.08
CA GLY A 98 -5.70 -35.68 -25.60
C GLY A 98 -4.89 -36.82 -26.20
N ASP A 99 -3.62 -36.61 -26.54
CA ASP A 99 -2.77 -37.66 -27.10
C ASP A 99 -2.00 -38.45 -26.02
N ALA A 100 -2.11 -38.05 -24.75
CA ALA A 100 -1.38 -38.66 -23.64
C ALA A 100 -2.07 -39.91 -23.08
N ASP A 101 -1.26 -40.92 -22.75
CA ASP A 101 -1.73 -42.15 -22.07
C ASP A 101 -2.01 -41.91 -20.57
N ASP A 102 -1.22 -41.03 -19.94
CA ASP A 102 -1.37 -40.62 -18.54
C ASP A 102 -1.89 -39.17 -18.46
N LEU A 103 -3.23 -39.05 -18.49
CA LEU A 103 -3.94 -37.78 -18.45
C LEU A 103 -3.61 -36.92 -17.21
N PRO A 104 -3.57 -37.45 -15.97
CA PRO A 104 -3.16 -36.68 -14.80
C PRO A 104 -1.78 -36.01 -14.95
N THR A 105 -0.77 -36.77 -15.36
CA THR A 105 0.59 -36.24 -15.55
C THR A 105 0.65 -35.22 -16.69
N ALA A 106 -0.07 -35.49 -17.79
CA ALA A 106 -0.18 -34.56 -18.91
C ALA A 106 -0.85 -33.24 -18.50
N LEU A 107 -1.95 -33.30 -17.76
CA LEU A 107 -2.65 -32.10 -17.26
C LEU A 107 -1.80 -31.27 -16.30
N GLN A 108 -1.04 -31.92 -15.41
CA GLN A 108 -0.15 -31.22 -14.47
C GLN A 108 1.01 -30.50 -15.15
N SER A 109 1.46 -31.00 -16.32
CA SER A 109 2.56 -30.41 -17.09
C SER A 109 2.10 -29.52 -18.24
N ALA A 110 0.81 -29.53 -18.57
CA ALA A 110 0.26 -28.78 -19.69
C ALA A 110 0.17 -27.27 -19.39
N PRO A 111 0.45 -26.41 -20.38
CA PRO A 111 0.16 -24.98 -20.30
C PRO A 111 -1.34 -24.74 -20.49
N LEU A 112 -2.11 -24.89 -19.41
CA LEU A 112 -3.54 -24.63 -19.43
C LEU A 112 -3.80 -23.13 -19.61
N SER A 113 -5.01 -22.79 -20.04
CA SER A 113 -5.42 -21.39 -19.95
C SER A 113 -6.89 -21.24 -19.61
N TYR A 114 -7.23 -20.19 -18.86
CA TYR A 114 -8.58 -20.01 -18.37
C TYR A 114 -9.00 -18.53 -18.27
N CYS A 115 -10.30 -18.30 -18.22
CA CYS A 115 -10.88 -17.05 -17.73
C CYS A 115 -12.07 -17.36 -16.82
N ILE A 116 -12.53 -16.35 -16.09
CA ILE A 116 -13.55 -16.49 -15.06
C ILE A 116 -14.69 -15.54 -15.38
N PHE A 117 -15.89 -16.02 -15.16
CA PHE A 117 -17.09 -15.20 -15.11
C PHE A 117 -17.61 -15.20 -13.68
N THR A 118 -17.87 -14.01 -13.14
CA THR A 118 -18.48 -13.86 -11.82
C THR A 118 -19.70 -12.98 -11.91
N GLN A 119 -20.75 -13.33 -11.18
CA GLN A 119 -21.94 -12.51 -11.04
C GLN A 119 -21.59 -11.26 -10.22
N GLY A 120 -21.47 -10.12 -10.90
CA GLY A 120 -21.30 -8.82 -10.25
C GLY A 120 -22.65 -8.27 -9.76
N THR A 121 -22.62 -7.16 -9.02
CA THR A 121 -23.84 -6.53 -8.47
C THR A 121 -24.77 -5.96 -9.54
N LYS A 122 -24.25 -5.66 -10.73
CA LYS A 122 -25.00 -5.08 -11.86
C LYS A 122 -24.95 -5.92 -13.12
N ALA A 123 -23.85 -6.62 -13.37
CA ALA A 123 -23.62 -7.39 -14.58
C ALA A 123 -22.61 -8.52 -14.30
N VAL A 124 -22.55 -9.49 -15.22
CA VAL A 124 -21.50 -10.50 -15.23
C VAL A 124 -20.16 -9.83 -15.54
N GLU A 125 -19.17 -10.10 -14.71
CA GLU A 125 -17.79 -9.64 -14.87
C GLU A 125 -16.93 -10.78 -15.43
N ARG A 126 -16.17 -10.51 -16.49
CA ARG A 126 -15.15 -11.42 -17.04
C ARG A 126 -13.79 -11.01 -16.49
N PHE A 127 -13.04 -11.96 -15.92
CA PHE A 127 -11.67 -11.76 -15.48
C PHE A 127 -10.74 -12.79 -16.15
N PRO A 128 -9.63 -12.36 -16.78
CA PRO A 128 -9.24 -10.98 -17.05
C PRO A 128 -10.26 -10.28 -17.97
N GLU A 129 -10.23 -8.95 -18.02
CA GLU A 129 -11.15 -8.17 -18.87
C GLU A 129 -11.04 -8.56 -20.35
N SER A 130 -9.84 -8.96 -20.79
CA SER A 130 -9.55 -9.48 -22.13
C SER A 130 -8.44 -10.53 -22.06
N GLY A 131 -8.39 -11.42 -23.05
CA GLY A 131 -7.41 -12.50 -23.12
C GLY A 131 -7.68 -13.65 -22.16
N TRP A 132 -6.66 -14.48 -21.96
CA TRP A 132 -6.71 -15.70 -21.15
C TRP A 132 -5.52 -15.72 -20.20
N LEU A 133 -5.71 -16.31 -19.02
CA LEU A 133 -4.64 -16.52 -18.05
C LEU A 133 -3.97 -17.85 -18.37
N GLU A 134 -2.66 -17.85 -18.53
CA GLU A 134 -1.88 -19.11 -18.55
C GLU A 134 -1.90 -19.72 -17.15
N ALA A 135 -1.96 -21.05 -17.00
CA ALA A 135 -2.16 -21.66 -15.70
C ALA A 135 -1.65 -23.10 -15.60
N SER A 136 -1.24 -23.47 -14.38
CA SER A 136 -1.17 -24.85 -13.92
C SER A 136 -2.50 -25.29 -13.32
N VAL A 137 -2.64 -26.59 -13.00
CA VAL A 137 -3.81 -27.10 -12.27
C VAL A 137 -3.93 -26.45 -10.89
N ASP A 138 -2.81 -26.18 -10.22
CA ASP A 138 -2.76 -25.48 -8.93
C ASP A 138 -3.38 -24.08 -9.02
N ASP A 139 -3.06 -23.35 -10.09
CA ASP A 139 -3.59 -22.00 -10.32
C ASP A 139 -5.10 -22.02 -10.53
N VAL A 140 -5.61 -22.99 -11.30
CA VAL A 140 -7.05 -23.19 -11.51
C VAL A 140 -7.73 -23.52 -10.17
N SER A 141 -7.13 -24.39 -9.35
CA SER A 141 -7.65 -24.74 -8.03
C SER A 141 -7.69 -23.53 -7.08
N ASP A 142 -6.64 -22.72 -7.04
CA ASP A 142 -6.59 -21.50 -6.22
C ASP A 142 -7.61 -20.47 -6.67
N MET A 143 -7.83 -20.37 -7.98
CA MET A 143 -8.83 -19.47 -8.49
C MET A 143 -10.26 -19.93 -8.19
N ILE A 144 -10.56 -21.23 -8.33
CA ILE A 144 -11.86 -21.83 -7.95
C ILE A 144 -12.17 -21.51 -6.48
N ARG A 145 -11.19 -21.73 -5.57
CA ARG A 145 -11.34 -21.38 -4.16
C ARG A 145 -11.74 -19.92 -3.98
N LEU A 146 -11.07 -19.03 -4.70
CA LEU A 146 -11.25 -17.60 -4.51
C LEU A 146 -12.59 -17.10 -5.04
N VAL A 147 -13.07 -17.65 -6.15
CA VAL A 147 -14.33 -17.23 -6.78
C VAL A 147 -15.55 -17.93 -6.18
N SER A 148 -15.34 -19.03 -5.47
CA SER A 148 -16.39 -19.75 -4.72
C SER A 148 -16.94 -18.98 -3.50
N VAL A 149 -16.34 -17.84 -3.12
CA VAL A 149 -16.89 -16.99 -2.05
C VAL A 149 -18.20 -16.35 -2.53
N PRO A 150 -19.34 -16.54 -1.82
CA PRO A 150 -20.64 -16.05 -2.27
C PRO A 150 -20.71 -14.52 -2.15
N ARG A 151 -20.41 -13.82 -3.25
CA ARG A 151 -20.21 -12.37 -3.29
C ARG A 151 -21.49 -11.62 -3.00
N GLN A 152 -22.61 -12.09 -3.56
CA GLN A 152 -23.89 -11.42 -3.38
C GLN A 152 -24.39 -11.54 -1.94
N ALA A 153 -24.20 -12.71 -1.32
CA ALA A 153 -24.49 -12.92 0.10
C ALA A 153 -23.66 -11.98 0.98
N VAL A 154 -22.32 -11.91 0.78
CA VAL A 154 -21.44 -10.98 1.53
C VAL A 154 -21.86 -9.52 1.33
N TYR A 155 -22.21 -9.13 0.10
CA TYR A 155 -22.63 -7.77 -0.20
C TYR A 155 -23.93 -7.40 0.53
N ASN A 156 -24.98 -8.21 0.34
CA ASN A 156 -26.29 -7.99 0.96
C ASN A 156 -26.18 -7.96 2.49
N ALA A 157 -25.37 -8.86 3.04
CA ALA A 157 -25.06 -8.93 4.44
C ALA A 157 -24.43 -7.65 4.99
N ALA A 158 -23.35 -7.19 4.34
CA ALA A 158 -22.65 -5.99 4.75
C ALA A 158 -23.57 -4.77 4.68
N THR A 159 -24.40 -4.66 3.65
CA THR A 159 -25.39 -3.59 3.53
C THR A 159 -26.45 -3.65 4.63
N ALA A 160 -27.04 -4.81 4.89
CA ALA A 160 -28.03 -4.97 5.96
C ALA A 160 -27.43 -4.65 7.35
N MET A 161 -26.19 -5.08 7.58
CA MET A 161 -25.44 -4.79 8.81
C MET A 161 -25.13 -3.29 8.93
N GLU A 162 -24.69 -2.63 7.86
CA GLU A 162 -24.43 -1.18 7.82
C GLU A 162 -25.69 -0.38 8.15
N GLU A 163 -26.83 -0.72 7.54
CA GLU A 163 -28.11 -0.07 7.84
C GLU A 163 -28.56 -0.30 9.28
N GLY A 164 -28.39 -1.52 9.80
CA GLY A 164 -28.67 -1.86 11.19
C GLY A 164 -27.83 -1.04 12.15
N ILE A 165 -26.52 -0.94 11.89
CA ILE A 165 -25.60 -0.17 12.71
C ILE A 165 -25.92 1.32 12.65
N GLU A 166 -26.26 1.89 11.49
CA GLU A 166 -26.60 3.32 11.39
C GLU A 166 -27.90 3.64 12.15
N ARG A 167 -28.89 2.75 12.15
CA ARG A 167 -30.10 2.90 12.98
C ARG A 167 -29.78 2.93 14.47
N VAL A 168 -28.87 2.07 14.92
CA VAL A 168 -28.46 1.94 16.32
C VAL A 168 -27.53 3.08 16.75
N ALA A 169 -26.64 3.53 15.87
CA ALA A 169 -25.74 4.65 16.12
C ALA A 169 -26.51 5.94 16.45
N LYS A 170 -27.67 6.16 15.80
CA LYS A 170 -28.58 7.27 16.14
C LYS A 170 -29.06 7.24 17.59
N ILE A 171 -29.29 6.06 18.16
CA ILE A 171 -29.66 5.92 19.59
C ILE A 171 -28.50 6.41 20.46
N LEU A 172 -27.26 6.04 20.13
CA LEU A 172 -26.08 6.54 20.85
C LEU A 172 -25.82 8.04 20.61
N ASP A 173 -26.16 8.58 19.44
CA ASP A 173 -26.10 10.02 19.15
C ASP A 173 -27.10 10.80 20.03
N GLU A 174 -28.37 10.36 20.09
CA GLU A 174 -29.40 10.91 21.00
C GLU A 174 -28.95 10.82 22.47
N MET A 175 -28.33 9.71 22.86
CA MET A 175 -27.75 9.58 24.19
C MET A 175 -26.57 10.53 24.42
N ASN A 176 -25.77 10.83 23.40
CA ASN A 176 -24.65 11.76 23.55
C ASN A 176 -25.15 13.18 23.85
N GLU A 177 -26.24 13.61 23.22
CA GLU A 177 -26.87 14.91 23.46
C GLU A 177 -27.43 15.03 24.89
N ASN A 178 -27.98 13.93 25.43
CA ASN A 178 -28.68 13.93 26.71
C ASN A 178 -27.84 13.42 27.90
N ARG A 179 -26.83 12.58 27.65
CA ARG A 179 -26.03 11.80 28.63
C ARG A 179 -24.61 11.52 28.12
N SER A 180 -23.87 12.55 27.73
CA SER A 180 -22.53 12.45 27.15
C SER A 180 -21.50 11.65 27.97
N ALA A 181 -21.69 11.52 29.29
CA ALA A 181 -20.81 10.73 30.15
C ALA A 181 -20.78 9.23 29.77
N VAL A 182 -21.93 8.66 29.38
CA VAL A 182 -22.04 7.24 28.99
C VAL A 182 -21.31 7.01 27.68
N THR A 183 -21.57 7.84 26.67
CA THR A 183 -20.92 7.74 25.35
C THR A 183 -19.43 8.04 25.43
N THR A 184 -19.00 8.89 26.37
CA THR A 184 -17.58 9.12 26.68
C THR A 184 -16.92 7.89 27.31
N ALA A 185 -17.62 7.17 28.19
CA ALA A 185 -17.12 5.91 28.76
C ALA A 185 -16.97 4.82 27.68
N VAL A 186 -17.96 4.70 26.79
CA VAL A 186 -17.90 3.80 25.63
C VAL A 186 -16.72 4.16 24.71
N ALA A 187 -16.56 5.44 24.36
CA ALA A 187 -15.43 5.88 23.53
C ALA A 187 -14.08 5.57 24.18
N ARG A 188 -13.97 5.74 25.50
CA ARG A 188 -12.76 5.40 26.27
C ARG A 188 -12.45 3.90 26.23
N LEU A 189 -13.44 3.02 26.30
CA LEU A 189 -13.24 1.56 26.15
C LEU A 189 -12.63 1.21 24.78
N LEU A 190 -13.01 1.94 23.74
CA LEU A 190 -12.50 1.75 22.38
C LEU A 190 -11.14 2.40 22.13
N GLY A 191 -10.65 3.20 23.07
CA GLY A 191 -9.48 4.05 22.89
C GLY A 191 -9.70 5.18 21.88
N MET A 192 -10.94 5.64 21.71
CA MET A 192 -11.33 6.65 20.74
C MET A 192 -11.85 7.92 21.43
N GLU A 193 -11.89 9.03 20.69
CA GLU A 193 -12.61 10.23 21.12
C GLU A 193 -14.13 10.02 21.03
N ASN A 194 -14.90 10.78 21.81
CA ASN A 194 -16.36 10.72 21.77
C ASN A 194 -16.90 11.48 20.55
N VAL A 195 -16.88 10.81 19.40
CA VAL A 195 -17.29 11.32 18.09
C VAL A 195 -18.27 10.33 17.43
N PRO A 196 -19.04 10.70 16.40
CA PRO A 196 -19.98 9.78 15.74
C PRO A 196 -19.34 8.45 15.31
N GLN A 197 -18.06 8.48 14.90
CA GLN A 197 -17.32 7.30 14.49
C GLN A 197 -17.14 6.27 15.62
N SER A 198 -16.83 6.70 16.84
CA SER A 198 -16.65 5.76 17.97
C SER A 198 -17.97 5.13 18.41
N ARG A 199 -19.08 5.85 18.26
CA ARG A 199 -20.43 5.31 18.49
C ARG A 199 -20.82 4.28 17.42
N ARG A 200 -20.54 4.56 16.14
CA ARG A 200 -20.71 3.57 15.06
C ARG A 200 -19.86 2.32 15.28
N MET A 201 -18.61 2.49 15.69
CA MET A 201 -17.72 1.37 16.02
C MET A 201 -18.26 0.54 17.18
N ALA A 202 -18.75 1.17 18.26
CA ALA A 202 -19.37 0.46 19.36
C ALA A 202 -20.56 -0.40 18.90
N CYS A 203 -21.44 0.16 18.07
CA CYS A 203 -22.56 -0.57 17.47
C CYS A 203 -22.10 -1.72 16.58
N ALA A 204 -21.04 -1.52 15.79
CA ALA A 204 -20.48 -2.55 14.93
C ALA A 204 -19.91 -3.72 15.74
N ILE A 205 -19.24 -3.44 16.86
CA ILE A 205 -18.71 -4.45 17.78
C ILE A 205 -19.85 -5.27 18.41
N ILE A 206 -20.92 -4.61 18.88
CA ILE A 206 -22.10 -5.31 19.43
C ILE A 206 -22.74 -6.18 18.34
N ALA A 207 -22.94 -5.63 17.13
CA ALA A 207 -23.52 -6.36 16.02
C ALA A 207 -22.69 -7.59 15.63
N ASN A 208 -21.35 -7.43 15.56
CA ASN A 208 -20.43 -8.53 15.28
C ASN A 208 -20.56 -9.64 16.35
N ALA A 209 -20.52 -9.28 17.63
CA ALA A 209 -20.67 -10.24 18.73
C ALA A 209 -22.02 -10.98 18.67
N MET A 210 -23.12 -10.28 18.35
CA MET A 210 -24.43 -10.93 18.19
C MET A 210 -24.46 -11.94 17.05
N VAL A 211 -23.91 -11.59 15.88
CA VAL A 211 -23.84 -12.52 14.73
C VAL A 211 -23.00 -13.74 15.07
N PHE A 212 -21.87 -13.56 15.75
CA PHE A 212 -21.04 -14.67 16.22
C PHE A 212 -21.77 -15.52 17.25
N GLN A 213 -22.53 -14.92 18.18
CA GLN A 213 -23.29 -15.67 19.18
C GLN A 213 -24.27 -16.64 18.51
N GLU A 214 -25.05 -16.17 17.54
CA GLU A 214 -26.01 -17.01 16.84
C GLU A 214 -25.32 -18.19 16.15
N ARG A 215 -24.15 -17.93 15.57
CA ARG A 215 -23.35 -18.95 14.88
C ARG A 215 -22.84 -20.04 15.82
N ILE A 216 -22.29 -19.65 16.98
CA ILE A 216 -21.70 -20.62 17.91
C ILE A 216 -22.75 -21.27 18.83
N ALA A 217 -23.96 -20.71 18.94
CA ALA A 217 -25.06 -21.28 19.73
C ALA A 217 -25.47 -22.68 19.24
N GLY A 218 -25.37 -22.95 17.93
CA GLY A 218 -25.61 -24.29 17.38
C GLY A 218 -24.43 -25.25 17.53
N MET A 219 -23.26 -24.77 17.97
CA MET A 219 -22.00 -25.53 18.04
C MET A 219 -21.60 -25.89 19.47
N HIS A 220 -22.10 -25.13 20.46
CA HIS A 220 -21.75 -25.30 21.87
C HIS A 220 -23.03 -25.36 22.73
N ASP A 221 -23.21 -26.46 23.47
CA ASP A 221 -24.42 -26.71 24.30
C ASP A 221 -24.71 -25.61 25.33
N ASN A 222 -23.67 -24.88 25.77
CA ASN A 222 -23.75 -23.85 26.81
C ASN A 222 -23.97 -22.43 26.26
N VAL A 223 -24.05 -22.25 24.93
CA VAL A 223 -24.27 -20.93 24.33
C VAL A 223 -25.72 -20.78 23.89
N LYS A 224 -26.41 -19.81 24.48
CA LYS A 224 -27.80 -19.48 24.13
C LYS A 224 -27.85 -18.77 22.77
N SER A 225 -28.84 -19.08 21.94
CA SER A 225 -29.14 -18.32 20.71
C SER A 225 -29.66 -16.91 21.01
N LEU A 226 -29.62 -16.03 20.02
CA LEU A 226 -30.11 -14.65 20.14
C LEU A 226 -31.59 -14.59 20.50
N ARG A 227 -32.38 -15.56 20.03
CA ARG A 227 -33.81 -15.67 20.39
C ARG A 227 -34.00 -15.81 21.90
N LEU A 228 -33.08 -16.50 22.57
CA LEU A 228 -33.13 -16.77 24.01
C LEU A 228 -32.48 -15.68 24.86
N THR A 229 -31.63 -14.81 24.28
CA THR A 229 -30.94 -13.75 25.02
C THR A 229 -31.49 -12.36 24.77
N CYS A 230 -31.96 -12.07 23.56
CA CYS A 230 -32.45 -10.74 23.18
C CYS A 230 -33.64 -10.76 22.22
N GLY A 231 -34.35 -11.89 22.13
CA GLY A 231 -35.59 -11.98 21.36
C GLY A 231 -36.73 -11.16 21.96
N PRO A 232 -37.83 -10.96 21.21
CA PRO A 232 -38.97 -10.12 21.63
C PRO A 232 -39.64 -10.58 22.93
N ASP A 233 -39.58 -11.88 23.23
CA ASP A 233 -40.22 -12.50 24.39
C ASP A 233 -39.31 -12.53 25.65
N VAL A 234 -38.07 -12.04 25.55
CA VAL A 234 -37.12 -12.07 26.66
C VAL A 234 -37.40 -10.90 27.63
N PRO A 235 -37.68 -11.15 28.93
CA PRO A 235 -38.06 -10.09 29.87
C PRO A 235 -36.92 -9.10 30.19
N ASN A 236 -35.66 -9.56 30.22
CA ASN A 236 -34.48 -8.73 30.47
C ASN A 236 -33.39 -8.98 29.40
N PRO A 237 -33.56 -8.48 28.16
CA PRO A 237 -32.62 -8.72 27.07
C PRO A 237 -31.19 -8.27 27.39
N HIS A 238 -31.05 -7.15 28.10
CA HIS A 238 -29.76 -6.59 28.49
C HIS A 238 -28.99 -7.54 29.42
N GLY A 239 -29.61 -7.94 30.53
CA GLY A 239 -28.97 -8.84 31.50
C GLY A 239 -28.66 -10.22 30.91
N GLU A 240 -29.62 -10.82 30.21
CA GLU A 240 -29.44 -12.15 29.59
C GLU A 240 -28.33 -12.16 28.54
N THR A 241 -28.18 -11.08 27.76
CA THR A 241 -27.10 -10.97 26.77
C THR A 241 -25.74 -10.78 27.45
N VAL A 242 -25.64 -9.94 28.48
CA VAL A 242 -24.38 -9.75 29.24
C VAL A 242 -23.94 -11.05 29.93
N ASP A 243 -24.90 -11.80 30.50
CA ASP A 243 -24.62 -13.10 31.12
C ASP A 243 -24.21 -14.15 30.10
N ALA A 244 -24.90 -14.21 28.96
CA ALA A 244 -24.55 -15.11 27.87
C ALA A 244 -23.14 -14.82 27.34
N TRP A 245 -22.81 -13.55 27.12
CA TRP A 245 -21.47 -13.16 26.66
C TRP A 245 -20.42 -13.46 27.72
N SER A 246 -20.72 -13.29 29.00
CA SER A 246 -19.80 -13.68 30.08
C SER A 246 -19.49 -15.18 30.07
N ARG A 247 -20.47 -16.04 29.79
CA ARG A 247 -20.25 -17.49 29.60
C ARG A 247 -19.49 -17.81 28.32
N ILE A 248 -19.77 -17.10 27.22
CA ILE A 248 -19.02 -17.28 25.96
C ILE A 248 -17.52 -16.95 26.14
N LEU A 249 -17.20 -16.00 27.02
CA LEU A 249 -15.81 -15.70 27.37
C LEU A 249 -15.12 -16.87 28.10
N GLU A 250 -15.86 -17.75 28.77
CA GLU A 250 -15.30 -18.95 29.43
C GLU A 250 -14.87 -20.01 28.42
N ILE A 251 -15.49 -20.04 27.24
CA ILE A 251 -15.12 -20.91 26.10
C ILE A 251 -14.18 -20.21 25.08
N ASN A 252 -13.51 -19.15 25.53
CA ASN A 252 -12.38 -18.48 24.87
C ASN A 252 -12.65 -17.63 23.60
N TYR A 253 -13.88 -17.21 23.32
CA TYR A 253 -14.14 -16.21 22.26
C TYR A 253 -13.90 -14.75 22.73
N TRP A 254 -12.88 -14.53 23.58
CA TRP A 254 -12.53 -13.21 24.14
C TRP A 254 -12.40 -12.10 23.11
N PRO A 255 -11.69 -12.30 21.98
CA PRO A 255 -11.52 -11.25 21.00
C PRO A 255 -12.82 -10.68 20.45
N ILE A 256 -13.92 -11.44 20.49
CA ILE A 256 -15.22 -11.05 19.93
C ILE A 256 -16.17 -10.49 20.99
N PHE A 257 -16.22 -11.10 22.18
CA PHE A 257 -17.29 -10.80 23.14
C PHE A 257 -16.90 -9.83 24.25
N ALA A 258 -15.60 -9.66 24.55
CA ALA A 258 -15.18 -8.93 25.74
C ALA A 258 -15.52 -7.44 25.66
N VAL A 259 -15.08 -6.79 24.58
CA VAL A 259 -15.35 -5.36 24.35
C VAL A 259 -16.85 -5.13 24.17
N GLY A 260 -17.56 -6.00 23.44
CA GLY A 260 -19.00 -5.91 23.29
C GLY A 260 -19.73 -5.94 24.64
N ARG A 261 -19.39 -6.89 25.51
CA ARG A 261 -19.97 -7.02 26.85
C ARG A 261 -19.71 -5.76 27.67
N ASP A 262 -18.45 -5.29 27.68
CA ASP A 262 -18.07 -4.12 28.46
C ASP A 262 -18.82 -2.86 27.98
N ILE A 263 -19.02 -2.70 26.67
CA ILE A 263 -19.87 -1.64 26.10
C ILE A 263 -21.29 -1.78 26.63
N LEU A 264 -21.91 -2.97 26.51
CA LEU A 264 -23.28 -3.19 26.99
C LEU A 264 -23.42 -2.89 28.49
N THR A 265 -22.42 -3.21 29.31
CA THR A 265 -22.42 -2.92 30.75
C THR A 265 -22.37 -1.42 31.05
N GLN A 266 -21.80 -0.58 30.17
CA GLN A 266 -21.83 0.88 30.34
C GLN A 266 -23.19 1.49 29.98
N LEU A 267 -24.00 0.80 29.17
CA LEU A 267 -25.26 1.33 28.67
C LEU A 267 -26.39 1.15 29.71
N PRO A 268 -27.28 2.13 29.88
CA PRO A 268 -28.46 1.93 30.70
C PRO A 268 -29.40 0.89 30.04
N SER A 269 -30.10 0.13 30.87
CA SER A 269 -30.80 -1.09 30.43
C SER A 269 -31.87 -0.87 29.36
N GLY A 270 -32.58 0.26 29.41
CA GLY A 270 -33.60 0.59 28.41
C GLY A 270 -33.00 0.82 27.02
N GLU A 271 -31.93 1.59 26.94
CA GLU A 271 -31.21 1.87 25.70
C GLU A 271 -30.48 0.63 25.19
N ALA A 272 -29.81 -0.14 26.06
CA ALA A 272 -29.21 -1.42 25.71
C ALA A 272 -30.24 -2.37 25.10
N THR A 273 -31.44 -2.46 25.69
CA THR A 273 -32.53 -3.29 25.16
C THR A 273 -33.01 -2.83 23.79
N ARG A 274 -33.15 -1.51 23.55
CA ARG A 274 -33.51 -0.96 22.23
C ARG A 274 -32.45 -1.28 21.16
N ILE A 275 -31.17 -1.16 21.53
CA ILE A 275 -30.03 -1.48 20.67
C ILE A 275 -30.04 -2.96 20.31
N LEU A 276 -30.11 -3.84 21.31
CA LEU A 276 -30.16 -5.29 21.12
C LEU A 276 -31.36 -5.72 20.27
N GLY A 277 -32.55 -5.16 20.51
CA GLY A 277 -33.74 -5.47 19.71
C GLY A 277 -33.59 -5.07 18.23
N THR A 278 -32.98 -3.91 17.95
CA THR A 278 -32.73 -3.48 16.57
C THR A 278 -31.71 -4.37 15.86
N LEU A 279 -30.64 -4.74 16.58
CA LEU A 279 -29.61 -5.63 16.05
C LEU A 279 -30.08 -7.08 15.93
N TYR A 280 -31.02 -7.54 16.77
CA TYR A 280 -31.63 -8.87 16.67
C TYR A 280 -32.27 -9.09 15.29
N PHE A 281 -33.08 -8.13 14.82
CA PHE A 281 -33.68 -8.22 13.48
C PHE A 281 -32.65 -8.08 12.36
N THR A 282 -31.56 -7.37 12.61
CA THR A 282 -30.45 -7.25 11.65
C THR A 282 -29.69 -8.58 11.54
N ALA A 283 -29.37 -9.21 12.68
CA ALA A 283 -28.76 -10.52 12.74
C ALA A 283 -29.65 -11.61 12.14
N GLY A 284 -30.97 -11.55 12.35
CA GLY A 284 -31.91 -12.48 11.72
C GLY A 284 -31.92 -12.40 10.19
N GLN A 285 -31.74 -11.20 9.60
CA GLN A 285 -31.57 -11.05 8.15
C GLN A 285 -30.25 -11.65 7.65
N LEU A 286 -29.20 -11.60 8.46
CA LEU A 286 -27.90 -12.20 8.16
C LEU A 286 -27.97 -13.73 8.17
N THR A 287 -28.62 -14.32 9.17
CA THR A 287 -28.90 -15.77 9.23
C THR A 287 -29.75 -16.21 8.03
N ALA A 288 -30.80 -15.46 7.69
CA ALA A 288 -31.65 -15.76 6.53
C ALA A 288 -30.92 -15.71 5.18
N ALA A 289 -29.79 -15.00 5.10
CA ALA A 289 -28.93 -14.92 3.91
C ALA A 289 -27.92 -16.08 3.81
N GLY A 290 -27.98 -17.09 4.71
CA GLY A 290 -27.11 -18.28 4.68
C GLY A 290 -25.67 -18.04 5.14
N ILE A 291 -25.45 -16.95 5.88
CA ILE A 291 -24.13 -16.49 6.37
C ILE A 291 -23.67 -17.33 7.58
N ASP A 292 -24.61 -17.88 8.32
CA ASP A 292 -24.42 -18.76 9.47
C ASP A 292 -23.68 -20.05 9.11
N ASN A 293 -23.94 -20.59 7.91
CA ASN A 293 -23.35 -21.84 7.42
C ASN A 293 -22.01 -21.68 6.67
N ALA A 294 -21.60 -20.44 6.35
CA ALA A 294 -20.41 -20.19 5.54
C ALA A 294 -19.15 -19.94 6.40
N HIS A 295 -18.11 -20.79 6.29
CA HIS A 295 -17.00 -20.88 7.26
C HIS A 295 -16.24 -19.56 7.49
N ASP A 296 -16.28 -18.60 6.57
CA ASP A 296 -15.45 -17.39 6.59
C ASP A 296 -16.26 -16.08 6.34
N LEU A 297 -17.59 -16.16 6.31
CA LEU A 297 -18.41 -15.05 5.80
C LEU A 297 -18.59 -13.90 6.80
N THR A 298 -18.73 -14.22 8.09
CA THR A 298 -18.89 -13.21 9.16
C THR A 298 -17.69 -12.28 9.25
N GLY A 299 -16.47 -12.84 9.19
CA GLY A 299 -15.23 -12.06 9.19
C GLY A 299 -15.13 -11.14 7.97
N ARG A 300 -15.47 -11.64 6.77
CA ARG A 300 -15.48 -10.85 5.53
C ARG A 300 -16.51 -9.73 5.51
N VAL A 301 -17.73 -9.99 6.02
CA VAL A 301 -18.78 -8.97 6.15
C VAL A 301 -18.33 -7.86 7.09
N PHE A 302 -17.75 -8.22 8.24
CA PHE A 302 -17.26 -7.26 9.20
C PHE A 302 -16.06 -6.47 8.67
N GLN A 303 -15.08 -7.13 8.04
CA GLN A 303 -13.95 -6.47 7.36
C GLN A 303 -14.41 -5.47 6.30
N ARG A 304 -15.41 -5.83 5.48
CA ARG A 304 -15.98 -4.95 4.47
C ARG A 304 -16.62 -3.71 5.10
N LEU A 305 -17.32 -3.89 6.21
CA LEU A 305 -17.99 -2.80 6.92
C LEU A 305 -16.98 -1.82 7.52
N ILE A 306 -15.95 -2.32 8.20
CA ILE A 306 -14.94 -1.46 8.85
C ILE A 306 -13.93 -0.86 7.87
N ALA A 307 -13.86 -1.36 6.63
CA ALA A 307 -13.08 -0.75 5.56
C ALA A 307 -13.69 0.61 5.11
N ASP A 308 -14.95 0.90 5.45
CA ASP A 308 -15.56 2.21 5.22
C ASP A 308 -15.08 3.22 6.29
N ARG A 309 -14.58 4.37 5.82
CA ARG A 309 -14.13 5.51 6.63
C ARG A 309 -15.17 6.05 7.60
N LYS A 310 -16.46 5.75 7.40
CA LYS A 310 -17.52 6.07 8.36
C LYS A 310 -17.27 5.46 9.74
N TYR A 311 -16.56 4.34 9.79
CA TYR A 311 -16.29 3.55 11.00
C TYR A 311 -14.90 3.81 11.59
N LEU A 312 -13.89 3.99 10.74
CA LEU A 312 -12.50 4.23 11.15
C LEU A 312 -11.81 5.24 10.23
N ALA A 313 -11.21 6.29 10.81
CA ALA A 313 -10.53 7.36 10.08
C ALA A 313 -9.06 7.02 9.68
N THR A 314 -8.75 5.74 9.51
CA THR A 314 -7.37 5.21 9.42
C THR A 314 -7.06 4.66 8.03
N PHE A 315 -5.83 4.91 7.56
CA PHE A 315 -5.31 4.50 6.26
C PHE A 315 -4.99 3.00 6.24
N TYR A 316 -6.02 2.14 6.17
CA TYR A 316 -5.82 0.69 6.15
C TYR A 316 -5.41 0.16 4.78
N THR A 317 -4.56 -0.87 4.78
CA THR A 317 -4.23 -1.63 3.58
C THR A 317 -5.48 -2.25 2.98
N LEU A 318 -5.68 -2.10 1.67
CA LEU A 318 -6.80 -2.75 1.00
C LEU A 318 -6.63 -4.27 1.01
N PRO A 319 -7.71 -5.07 1.15
CA PRO A 319 -7.61 -6.53 1.20
C PRO A 319 -6.89 -7.15 -0.01
N ALA A 320 -7.14 -6.64 -1.23
CA ALA A 320 -6.45 -7.11 -2.44
C ALA A 320 -4.95 -6.78 -2.42
N SER A 321 -4.56 -5.62 -1.90
CA SER A 321 -3.15 -5.25 -1.72
C SER A 321 -2.47 -6.10 -0.64
N ALA A 322 -3.17 -6.40 0.46
CA ALA A 322 -2.69 -7.29 1.51
C ALA A 322 -2.46 -8.71 0.98
N ALA A 323 -3.38 -9.23 0.16
CA ALA A 323 -3.26 -10.52 -0.51
C ALA A 323 -2.06 -10.56 -1.47
N LEU A 324 -1.85 -9.51 -2.28
CA LEU A 324 -0.67 -9.40 -3.14
C LEU A 324 0.63 -9.44 -2.31
N LEU A 325 0.70 -8.66 -1.23
CA LEU A 325 1.89 -8.60 -0.37
C LEU A 325 2.16 -9.94 0.32
N ALA A 326 1.13 -10.58 0.88
CA ALA A 326 1.24 -11.88 1.55
C ALA A 326 1.71 -12.98 0.59
N ARG A 327 1.18 -13.01 -0.64
CA ARG A 327 1.59 -13.96 -1.69
C ARG A 327 3.05 -13.77 -2.09
N LEU A 328 3.46 -12.54 -2.38
CA LEU A 328 4.86 -12.23 -2.72
C LEU A 328 5.83 -12.55 -1.57
N ALA A 329 5.39 -12.38 -0.31
CA ALA A 329 6.18 -12.74 0.87
C ALA A 329 6.30 -14.27 1.03
N ALA A 330 5.19 -15.00 0.86
CA ALA A 330 5.16 -16.46 1.00
C ALA A 330 6.07 -17.15 -0.03
N VAL A 331 6.14 -16.66 -1.26
CA VAL A 331 7.06 -17.17 -2.30
C VAL A 331 8.53 -17.11 -1.84
N LYS A 332 8.89 -16.15 -0.97
CA LYS A 332 10.26 -15.98 -0.45
C LYS A 332 10.52 -16.76 0.84
N MET A 333 9.51 -17.37 1.46
CA MET A 333 9.65 -18.21 2.65
C MET A 333 10.18 -19.60 2.26
N LYS A 334 11.49 -19.68 2.01
CA LYS A 334 12.15 -20.91 1.57
C LYS A 334 12.20 -21.96 2.69
N GLY A 335 11.99 -23.22 2.32
CA GLY A 335 12.17 -24.37 3.22
C GLY A 335 11.01 -24.66 4.17
N VAL A 336 9.83 -24.08 3.92
CA VAL A 336 8.60 -24.44 4.61
C VAL A 336 7.98 -25.65 3.93
N ASP A 337 7.79 -26.74 4.68
CA ASP A 337 6.98 -27.87 4.22
C ASP A 337 5.50 -27.54 4.45
N TRP A 338 4.81 -27.20 3.37
CA TRP A 338 3.40 -26.86 3.43
C TRP A 338 2.50 -28.08 3.62
N SER A 339 2.99 -29.31 3.46
CA SER A 339 2.21 -30.52 3.73
C SER A 339 2.18 -30.89 5.23
N ASP A 340 3.15 -30.42 6.00
CA ASP A 340 3.31 -30.75 7.43
C ASP A 340 2.75 -29.65 8.34
N SER A 341 1.62 -29.94 9.00
CA SER A 341 1.00 -29.02 9.97
C SER A 341 1.91 -28.71 11.17
N GLU A 342 2.82 -29.61 11.56
CA GLU A 342 3.77 -29.37 12.64
C GLU A 342 4.88 -28.38 12.21
N ALA A 343 5.38 -28.51 10.98
CA ALA A 343 6.30 -27.53 10.40
C ALA A 343 5.66 -26.14 10.29
N ILE A 344 4.40 -26.07 9.83
CA ILE A 344 3.63 -24.81 9.78
C ILE A 344 3.43 -24.25 11.19
N GLY A 345 3.11 -25.09 12.17
CA GLY A 345 2.89 -24.68 13.56
C GLY A 345 4.12 -24.08 14.25
N LYS A 346 5.32 -24.28 13.69
CA LYS A 346 6.58 -23.68 14.18
C LYS A 346 6.85 -22.30 13.59
N LEU A 347 6.12 -21.90 12.54
CA LEU A 347 6.28 -20.58 11.92
C LEU A 347 5.95 -19.49 12.92
N ARG A 348 6.62 -18.34 12.77
CA ARG A 348 6.30 -17.11 13.51
C ARG A 348 6.13 -15.95 12.54
N VAL A 349 4.90 -15.46 12.46
CA VAL A 349 4.50 -14.32 11.63
C VAL A 349 4.16 -13.15 12.55
N GLY A 350 4.79 -11.99 12.34
CA GLY A 350 4.59 -10.82 13.19
C GLY A 350 4.08 -9.61 12.43
N ASP A 351 3.01 -8.99 12.94
CA ASP A 351 2.59 -7.63 12.61
C ASP A 351 2.52 -6.80 13.90
N PHE A 352 3.50 -5.91 14.08
CA PHE A 352 3.64 -5.10 15.29
C PHE A 352 2.82 -3.81 15.26
N ALA A 353 2.06 -3.56 14.19
CA ALA A 353 1.12 -2.46 14.04
C ALA A 353 -0.10 -2.94 13.25
N CYS A 354 -0.80 -3.93 13.79
CA CYS A 354 -1.69 -4.78 12.99
C CYS A 354 -2.97 -4.11 12.51
N GLY A 355 -3.41 -3.01 13.14
CA GLY A 355 -4.59 -2.26 12.70
C GLY A 355 -5.83 -3.16 12.63
N THR A 356 -6.48 -3.22 11.47
CA THR A 356 -7.65 -4.09 11.23
C THR A 356 -7.30 -5.56 11.02
N GLY A 357 -6.02 -5.93 10.98
CA GLY A 357 -5.59 -7.32 10.78
C GLY A 357 -5.63 -7.79 9.32
N ALA A 358 -5.80 -6.89 8.35
CA ALA A 358 -5.87 -7.24 6.92
C ALA A 358 -4.64 -8.03 6.44
N LEU A 359 -3.44 -7.66 6.88
CA LEU A 359 -2.19 -8.34 6.52
C LEU A 359 -2.07 -9.72 7.17
N LEU A 360 -2.38 -9.84 8.47
CA LEU A 360 -2.38 -11.13 9.16
C LEU A 360 -3.43 -12.08 8.58
N SER A 361 -4.60 -11.57 8.22
CA SER A 361 -5.65 -12.36 7.57
C SER A 361 -5.20 -12.85 6.20
N ALA A 362 -4.58 -11.98 5.39
CA ALA A 362 -4.03 -12.37 4.09
C ALA A 362 -2.91 -13.43 4.20
N VAL A 363 -2.06 -13.34 5.24
CA VAL A 363 -1.06 -14.39 5.51
C VAL A 363 -1.72 -15.68 5.99
N TYR A 364 -2.73 -15.62 6.85
CA TYR A 364 -3.51 -16.80 7.24
C TYR A 364 -4.04 -17.51 5.99
N GLU A 365 -4.77 -16.79 5.14
CA GLU A 365 -5.37 -17.34 3.92
C GLU A 365 -4.31 -17.95 3.00
N GLN A 366 -3.15 -17.29 2.87
CA GLN A 366 -2.06 -17.80 2.03
C GLN A 366 -1.44 -19.09 2.57
N ILE A 367 -1.22 -19.18 3.89
CA ILE A 367 -0.68 -20.40 4.53
C ILE A 367 -1.70 -21.54 4.42
N ALA A 368 -2.97 -21.27 4.72
CA ALA A 368 -4.06 -22.23 4.56
C ALA A 368 -4.16 -22.76 3.12
N SER A 369 -4.08 -21.87 2.13
CA SER A 369 -4.09 -22.24 0.70
C SER A 369 -2.89 -23.09 0.30
N CYS A 370 -1.68 -22.77 0.80
CA CYS A 370 -0.50 -23.62 0.56
C CYS A 370 -0.67 -25.01 1.19
N HIS A 371 -1.25 -25.10 2.39
CA HIS A 371 -1.47 -26.37 3.08
C HIS A 371 -2.50 -27.25 2.37
N GLU A 372 -3.63 -26.67 1.96
CA GLU A 372 -4.68 -27.40 1.24
C GLU A 372 -4.18 -27.93 -0.10
N ARG A 373 -3.43 -27.12 -0.87
CA ARG A 373 -2.80 -27.57 -2.12
C ARG A 373 -1.86 -28.75 -1.93
N SER A 374 -1.27 -28.85 -0.74
CA SER A 374 -0.37 -29.95 -0.37
C SER A 374 -1.13 -31.16 0.20
N GLY A 375 -2.46 -31.16 0.14
CA GLY A 375 -3.34 -32.25 0.62
C GLY A 375 -3.76 -32.13 2.09
N GLY A 376 -3.40 -31.04 2.77
CA GLY A 376 -3.77 -30.79 4.17
C GLY A 376 -5.20 -30.26 4.35
N ASP A 377 -5.69 -30.25 5.59
CA ASP A 377 -6.94 -29.58 5.96
C ASP A 377 -6.63 -28.20 6.59
N PRO A 378 -7.03 -27.09 5.97
CA PRO A 378 -6.91 -25.76 6.56
C PRO A 378 -7.52 -25.60 7.96
N ALA A 379 -8.55 -26.37 8.30
CA ALA A 379 -9.27 -26.22 9.58
C ALA A 379 -8.38 -26.67 10.73
N ALA A 380 -7.61 -27.74 10.49
CA ALA A 380 -6.66 -28.29 11.43
C ALA A 380 -5.56 -27.29 11.81
N LEU A 381 -5.26 -26.32 10.93
CA LEU A 381 -4.29 -25.26 11.24
C LEU A 381 -4.86 -24.16 12.14
N HIS A 382 -6.19 -23.97 12.23
CA HIS A 382 -6.74 -22.76 12.84
C HIS A 382 -6.26 -22.52 14.27
N ARG A 383 -6.32 -23.56 15.11
CA ARG A 383 -5.88 -23.45 16.49
C ARG A 383 -4.41 -23.06 16.60
N VAL A 384 -3.52 -23.75 15.88
CA VAL A 384 -2.08 -23.44 15.93
C VAL A 384 -1.76 -22.10 15.30
N MET A 385 -2.53 -21.66 14.28
CA MET A 385 -2.39 -20.34 13.70
C MET A 385 -2.68 -19.23 14.72
N MET A 386 -3.74 -19.38 15.52
CA MET A 386 -4.15 -18.43 16.55
C MET A 386 -3.26 -18.45 17.80
N GLU A 387 -2.89 -19.64 18.27
CA GLU A 387 -2.13 -19.83 19.52
C GLU A 387 -0.63 -19.64 19.33
N GLU A 388 -0.10 -20.02 18.16
CA GLU A 388 1.35 -20.16 17.97
C GLU A 388 1.94 -19.30 16.83
N VAL A 389 1.31 -19.29 15.66
CA VAL A 389 1.93 -18.74 14.44
C VAL A 389 1.79 -17.23 14.32
N LEU A 390 0.59 -16.69 14.51
CA LEU A 390 0.28 -15.28 14.23
C LEU A 390 0.44 -14.40 15.46
N TYR A 391 1.32 -13.40 15.37
CA TYR A 391 1.50 -12.37 16.39
C TYR A 391 1.02 -11.02 15.86
N GLY A 392 0.05 -10.42 16.55
CA GLY A 392 -0.48 -9.09 16.23
C GLY A 392 -0.30 -8.15 17.41
N CYS A 393 0.10 -6.91 17.16
CA CYS A 393 0.15 -5.88 18.21
C CYS A 393 -0.45 -4.58 17.69
N ASP A 394 -1.27 -3.93 18.51
CA ASP A 394 -1.72 -2.57 18.26
C ASP A 394 -1.88 -1.80 19.58
N VAL A 395 -1.77 -0.48 19.53
CA VAL A 395 -2.01 0.40 20.70
C VAL A 395 -3.49 0.68 20.89
N MET A 396 -4.31 0.54 19.84
CA MET A 396 -5.75 0.74 19.88
C MET A 396 -6.48 -0.56 20.26
N PRO A 397 -7.20 -0.60 21.40
CA PRO A 397 -7.95 -1.80 21.78
C PRO A 397 -9.00 -2.24 20.76
N SER A 398 -9.63 -1.28 20.08
CA SER A 398 -10.58 -1.54 18.99
C SER A 398 -9.93 -2.23 17.79
N ALA A 399 -8.70 -1.86 17.43
CA ALA A 399 -7.93 -2.51 16.35
C ALA A 399 -7.57 -3.96 16.69
N VAL A 400 -7.16 -4.21 17.94
CA VAL A 400 -6.90 -5.56 18.48
C VAL A 400 -8.16 -6.41 18.45
N HIS A 401 -9.29 -5.87 18.90
CA HIS A 401 -10.59 -6.54 18.87
C HIS A 401 -10.98 -6.92 17.44
N ILE A 402 -10.86 -5.99 16.49
CA ILE A 402 -11.13 -6.24 15.07
C ILE A 402 -10.24 -7.34 14.52
N THR A 403 -8.92 -7.24 14.74
CA THR A 403 -7.94 -8.21 14.24
C THR A 403 -8.24 -9.60 14.79
N GLY A 404 -8.42 -9.71 16.11
CA GLY A 404 -8.70 -10.99 16.75
C GLY A 404 -10.05 -11.57 16.33
N SER A 405 -11.09 -10.75 16.20
CA SER A 405 -12.42 -11.17 15.73
C SER A 405 -12.39 -11.66 14.29
N THR A 406 -11.66 -10.96 13.43
CA THR A 406 -11.49 -11.32 12.02
C THR A 406 -10.80 -12.67 11.88
N LEU A 407 -9.67 -12.86 12.57
CA LEU A 407 -8.90 -14.10 12.51
C LEU A 407 -9.68 -15.28 13.12
N ALA A 408 -10.34 -15.07 14.27
CA ALA A 408 -11.21 -16.08 14.88
C ALA A 408 -12.42 -16.42 13.99
N GLY A 409 -12.87 -15.48 13.16
CA GLY A 409 -13.95 -15.65 12.21
C GLY A 409 -13.64 -16.54 11.01
N THR A 410 -12.36 -16.86 10.78
CA THR A 410 -11.95 -17.74 9.68
C THR A 410 -12.36 -19.19 9.90
N GLU A 411 -12.32 -19.70 11.14
CA GLU A 411 -12.82 -21.04 11.50
C GLU A 411 -13.48 -21.03 12.90
N PRO A 412 -14.67 -20.45 13.05
CA PRO A 412 -15.26 -20.25 14.38
C PRO A 412 -15.76 -21.53 15.04
N SER A 413 -15.81 -22.66 14.32
CA SER A 413 -16.07 -23.97 14.90
C SER A 413 -14.86 -24.53 15.68
N VAL A 414 -13.67 -23.97 15.45
CA VAL A 414 -12.42 -24.42 16.09
C VAL A 414 -12.08 -23.46 17.22
N GLY A 415 -12.27 -23.91 18.46
CA GLY A 415 -11.84 -23.16 19.64
C GLY A 415 -10.31 -23.09 19.78
N PHE A 416 -9.84 -22.04 20.43
CA PHE A 416 -8.43 -21.86 20.84
C PHE A 416 -8.37 -21.30 22.27
N ASN A 417 -7.26 -21.50 22.96
CA ASN A 417 -7.09 -21.13 24.37
C ASN A 417 -6.62 -19.68 24.54
N GLU A 418 -5.55 -19.31 23.84
CA GLU A 418 -4.94 -17.97 23.93
C GLU A 418 -4.62 -17.50 22.50
N SER A 419 -4.86 -16.22 22.21
CA SER A 419 -4.36 -15.63 20.96
C SER A 419 -3.11 -14.80 21.24
N ARG A 420 -2.24 -14.66 20.23
CA ARG A 420 -1.08 -13.77 20.30
C ARG A 420 -1.35 -12.39 19.68
N ILE A 421 -2.60 -11.92 19.80
CA ILE A 421 -3.03 -10.58 19.37
C ILE A 421 -3.14 -9.70 20.61
N TYR A 422 -2.31 -8.66 20.68
CA TYR A 422 -2.05 -7.92 21.90
C TYR A 422 -2.38 -6.43 21.82
N SER A 423 -3.02 -5.91 22.87
CA SER A 423 -3.11 -4.47 23.12
C SER A 423 -1.87 -3.98 23.83
N MET A 424 -1.16 -3.06 23.20
CA MET A 424 0.13 -2.57 23.68
C MET A 424 -0.04 -1.33 24.58
N PRO A 425 0.64 -1.28 25.73
CA PRO A 425 0.67 -0.08 26.57
C PRO A 425 1.18 1.14 25.81
N TYR A 426 0.49 2.27 25.96
CA TYR A 426 0.80 3.51 25.26
C TYR A 426 0.46 4.73 26.12
N GLY A 427 1.30 5.77 26.09
CA GLY A 427 1.10 6.99 26.86
C GLY A 427 1.66 6.90 28.28
N ARG A 428 1.16 7.78 29.17
CA ARG A 428 1.59 7.82 30.58
C ARG A 428 0.97 6.67 31.37
N MET A 429 1.82 5.92 32.04
CA MET A 429 1.46 4.78 32.90
C MET A 429 1.14 5.24 34.32
N LYS A 430 0.46 4.39 35.11
CA LYS A 430 0.07 4.69 36.50
C LYS A 430 1.26 4.97 37.44
N ASP A 431 2.41 4.37 37.15
CA ASP A 431 3.67 4.56 37.88
C ASP A 431 4.43 5.84 37.47
N GLY A 432 3.85 6.64 36.56
CA GLY A 432 4.46 7.87 36.04
C GLY A 432 5.44 7.66 34.88
N SER A 433 5.74 6.42 34.49
CA SER A 433 6.53 6.11 33.30
C SER A 433 5.72 6.35 32.00
N VAL A 434 6.38 6.24 30.84
CA VAL A 434 5.71 6.33 29.53
C VAL A 434 5.98 5.08 28.70
N ALA A 435 4.97 4.64 27.96
CA ALA A 435 5.04 3.54 27.01
C ALA A 435 4.77 4.01 25.58
N ILE A 436 5.39 3.37 24.60
CA ILE A 436 5.29 3.73 23.18
C ILE A 436 4.76 2.59 22.30
N GLY A 437 3.91 1.73 22.88
CA GLY A 437 3.33 0.59 22.19
C GLY A 437 4.34 -0.52 21.91
N SER A 438 4.17 -1.20 20.78
CA SER A 438 5.05 -2.30 20.32
C SER A 438 6.50 -1.88 20.04
N LEU A 439 6.78 -0.58 19.91
CA LEU A 439 8.16 -0.09 19.78
C LEU A 439 9.00 -0.31 21.05
N GLU A 440 8.38 -0.60 22.20
CA GLU A 440 9.10 -1.07 23.40
C GLU A 440 9.91 -2.35 23.13
N TYR A 441 9.45 -3.19 22.18
CA TYR A 441 10.15 -4.41 21.76
C TYR A 441 11.46 -4.18 20.99
N LEU A 442 11.83 -2.92 20.71
CA LEU A 442 13.19 -2.57 20.28
C LEU A 442 14.24 -2.92 21.35
N ASN A 443 13.84 -2.96 22.62
CA ASN A 443 14.64 -3.50 23.71
C ASN A 443 14.58 -5.04 23.70
N SER A 444 15.73 -5.71 23.71
CA SER A 444 15.81 -7.18 23.74
C SER A 444 15.25 -7.78 25.03
N ASN A 445 15.29 -7.02 26.13
CA ASN A 445 14.86 -7.46 27.46
C ASN A 445 13.45 -6.95 27.81
N ALA A 446 12.70 -6.44 26.83
CA ALA A 446 11.32 -6.00 27.06
C ALA A 446 10.44 -7.22 27.33
N GLN A 447 10.30 -7.58 28.61
CA GLN A 447 9.15 -8.32 29.11
C GLN A 447 8.07 -7.29 29.39
N MET A 448 7.01 -7.32 28.60
CA MET A 448 5.87 -6.46 28.82
C MET A 448 4.77 -7.27 29.48
N THR A 449 4.31 -6.78 30.63
CA THR A 449 3.01 -7.11 31.16
C THR A 449 1.97 -6.56 30.20
N LEU A 450 1.34 -7.43 29.42
CA LEU A 450 0.29 -7.04 28.50
C LEU A 450 -1.07 -7.33 29.13
N ALA A 451 -1.99 -6.39 28.92
CA ALA A 451 -3.40 -6.66 29.10
C ALA A 451 -3.82 -7.54 27.92
N ASN A 452 -3.89 -8.85 28.15
CA ASN A 452 -4.55 -9.73 27.21
C ASN A 452 -6.05 -9.65 27.42
N TYR A 453 -6.81 -9.66 26.33
CA TYR A 453 -8.19 -10.16 26.34
C TYR A 453 -8.13 -11.70 26.40
N THR A 454 -7.60 -12.27 27.49
CA THR A 454 -7.58 -13.73 27.73
C THR A 454 -8.12 -14.05 29.11
N ASN A 455 -8.70 -15.23 29.23
CA ASN A 455 -9.42 -15.77 30.38
C ASN A 455 -8.60 -15.70 31.70
N PRO A 456 -9.01 -14.91 32.71
CA PRO A 456 -8.41 -14.95 34.04
C PRO A 456 -8.62 -16.29 34.78
N ALA A 457 -9.64 -17.07 34.41
CA ALA A 457 -10.02 -18.29 35.12
C ALA A 457 -9.12 -19.50 34.79
N LEU A 458 -8.42 -19.51 33.64
CA LEU A 458 -7.53 -20.60 33.22
C LEU A 458 -6.13 -20.58 33.88
N ARG A 459 -5.87 -19.67 34.83
CA ARG A 459 -4.58 -19.56 35.55
C ARG A 459 -4.71 -19.60 37.08
N THR A 460 -5.77 -20.21 37.61
CA THR A 460 -5.96 -20.38 39.06
C THR A 460 -5.11 -21.52 39.63
N GLY A 461 -3.81 -21.25 39.79
CA GLY A 461 -3.04 -21.79 40.91
C GLY A 461 -3.38 -21.01 42.18
N SER A 462 -4.43 -21.44 42.88
CA SER A 462 -4.72 -21.20 44.31
C SER A 462 -4.20 -19.89 44.96
N SER A 463 -5.00 -18.82 44.90
CA SER A 463 -5.38 -17.95 46.05
C SER A 463 -6.12 -16.73 45.51
N GLY A 464 -7.31 -16.46 46.04
CA GLY A 464 -8.20 -15.43 45.54
C GLY A 464 -7.65 -14.01 45.68
N GLU A 465 -7.55 -13.33 44.54
CA GLU A 465 -7.70 -11.89 44.35
C GLU A 465 -8.02 -11.70 42.85
N GLU A 466 -9.14 -11.03 42.53
CA GLU A 466 -9.52 -10.66 41.15
C GLU A 466 -8.49 -9.68 40.58
N THR A 467 -7.41 -10.20 40.04
CA THR A 467 -6.45 -9.44 39.23
C THR A 467 -6.48 -10.02 37.82
N ALA A 468 -6.78 -9.16 36.84
CA ALA A 468 -6.61 -9.47 35.42
C ALA A 468 -5.22 -10.10 35.21
N SER A 469 -5.19 -11.37 34.84
CA SER A 469 -3.95 -12.14 34.74
C SER A 469 -3.02 -11.50 33.71
N GLN A 470 -1.86 -11.07 34.19
CA GLN A 470 -0.81 -10.45 33.40
C GLN A 470 -0.12 -11.50 32.52
N VAL A 471 -0.19 -11.36 31.19
CA VAL A 471 0.59 -12.20 30.28
C VAL A 471 1.91 -11.49 29.96
N ILE A 472 3.03 -12.16 30.24
CA ILE A 472 4.34 -11.72 29.80
C ILE A 472 4.52 -12.21 28.36
N ALA A 473 4.22 -11.36 27.38
CA ALA A 473 4.50 -11.68 25.99
C ALA A 473 5.97 -11.38 25.67
N GLU A 474 6.82 -12.41 25.72
CA GLU A 474 8.21 -12.30 25.29
C GLU A 474 8.31 -12.40 23.77
N VAL A 475 8.52 -11.28 23.10
CA VAL A 475 8.81 -11.22 21.66
C VAL A 475 10.33 -11.17 21.47
N ARG A 476 10.96 -12.33 21.26
CA ARG A 476 12.42 -12.43 21.07
C ARG A 476 12.91 -11.74 19.80
N HIS A 477 14.19 -11.36 19.77
CA HIS A 477 14.87 -10.91 18.55
C HIS A 477 15.24 -12.13 17.70
N GLU A 478 15.32 -11.93 16.39
CA GLU A 478 15.70 -12.96 15.40
C GLU A 478 14.89 -14.26 15.51
N SER A 479 13.60 -14.17 15.81
CA SER A 479 12.72 -15.31 16.00
C SER A 479 11.59 -15.44 14.97
N PHE A 480 11.35 -14.42 14.15
CA PHE A 480 10.22 -14.39 13.21
C PHE A 480 10.62 -14.86 11.81
N ASP A 481 9.86 -15.79 11.24
CA ASP A 481 10.00 -16.24 9.84
C ASP A 481 9.50 -15.18 8.85
N LEU A 482 8.45 -14.46 9.22
CA LEU A 482 7.89 -13.36 8.46
C LEU A 482 7.54 -12.20 9.39
N VAL A 483 7.97 -11.00 9.03
CA VAL A 483 7.44 -9.76 9.61
C VAL A 483 6.76 -8.96 8.50
N ILE A 484 5.44 -8.84 8.59
CA ILE A 484 4.59 -8.16 7.61
C ILE A 484 3.85 -7.01 8.29
N MET A 485 3.90 -5.79 7.76
CA MET A 485 3.24 -4.64 8.40
C MET A 485 2.96 -3.48 7.44
N ASN A 486 1.94 -2.69 7.79
CA ASN A 486 1.69 -1.35 7.29
C ASN A 486 1.81 -0.38 8.48
N PRO A 487 3.02 0.09 8.83
CA PRO A 487 3.24 0.86 10.04
C PRO A 487 2.73 2.30 9.88
N PRO A 488 2.41 3.01 10.97
CA PRO A 488 1.95 4.40 10.88
C PRO A 488 3.02 5.35 10.27
N PHE A 489 2.59 6.22 9.36
CA PHE A 489 3.49 7.14 8.62
C PHE A 489 3.72 8.50 9.31
N THR A 490 3.13 8.73 10.49
CA THR A 490 3.15 10.04 11.15
C THR A 490 4.57 10.44 11.56
N SER A 491 4.99 11.65 11.15
CA SER A 491 6.27 12.23 11.53
C SER A 491 6.28 12.68 12.99
N ASP A 492 7.40 12.50 13.69
CA ASP A 492 7.54 12.95 15.08
C ASP A 492 8.00 14.42 15.22
N THR A 493 8.15 15.12 14.09
CA THR A 493 8.67 16.48 14.04
C THR A 493 7.57 17.53 13.94
N LYS A 494 7.79 18.67 14.62
CA LYS A 494 6.90 19.83 14.87
C LYS A 494 6.35 20.58 13.64
N HIS A 495 6.25 19.96 12.45
CA HIS A 495 6.05 20.65 11.17
C HIS A 495 4.77 20.26 10.40
N ARG A 496 3.70 19.87 11.08
CA ARG A 496 2.38 20.31 10.58
C ARG A 496 2.27 21.79 10.96
N ASP A 497 1.90 22.62 10.00
CA ASP A 497 1.79 24.06 10.15
C ASP A 497 1.13 24.41 11.49
N ALA A 498 1.65 25.47 12.12
CA ALA A 498 1.28 25.96 13.45
C ALA A 498 -0.20 26.39 13.62
N ALA A 499 -1.09 25.96 12.73
CA ALA A 499 -2.53 26.16 12.79
C ALA A 499 -3.22 25.29 13.86
N ASP A 500 -2.70 24.10 14.19
CA ASP A 500 -3.43 23.12 15.02
C ASP A 500 -2.85 22.87 16.43
N GLY A 501 -1.76 23.54 16.83
CA GLY A 501 -1.24 23.46 18.20
C GLY A 501 -0.67 22.09 18.67
N VAL A 502 -0.58 21.08 17.80
CA VAL A 502 -0.09 19.73 18.15
C VAL A 502 1.45 19.67 18.13
N LEU A 503 2.07 19.43 19.30
CA LEU A 503 3.54 19.45 19.46
C LEU A 503 4.27 18.27 18.80
N ASN A 504 3.65 17.07 18.75
CA ASN A 504 4.20 15.88 18.09
C ASN A 504 3.08 14.94 17.57
N ALA A 505 2.77 15.03 16.28
CA ALA A 505 1.69 14.25 15.66
C ALA A 505 1.89 12.72 15.74
N ALA A 506 3.13 12.23 15.85
CA ALA A 506 3.40 10.79 16.02
C ALA A 506 2.92 10.26 17.37
N PHE A 507 2.85 11.11 18.40
CA PHE A 507 2.47 10.70 19.76
C PHE A 507 1.18 11.34 20.28
N ALA A 508 0.45 12.08 19.44
CA ALA A 508 -0.75 12.82 19.83
C ALA A 508 -1.98 11.93 20.12
N ALA A 509 -1.91 10.63 19.87
CA ALA A 509 -3.00 9.70 20.13
C ALA A 509 -3.43 9.71 21.62
N PHE A 510 -4.72 9.45 21.86
CA PHE A 510 -5.33 9.33 23.19
C PHE A 510 -5.23 10.60 24.07
N ASN A 511 -5.26 11.80 23.47
CA ASN A 511 -5.16 13.08 24.18
C ASN A 511 -3.89 13.21 25.06
N ALA A 512 -2.77 12.62 24.60
CA ALA A 512 -1.50 12.72 25.31
C ALA A 512 -1.08 14.19 25.44
N SER A 513 -0.75 14.62 26.66
CA SER A 513 -0.26 15.99 26.91
C SER A 513 1.06 16.25 26.18
N ASP A 514 1.39 17.51 25.92
CA ASP A 514 2.68 17.89 25.29
C ASP A 514 3.90 17.35 26.06
N ALA A 515 3.79 17.26 27.39
CA ALA A 515 4.81 16.68 28.26
C ALA A 515 4.97 15.17 28.05
N ASP A 516 3.86 14.46 27.83
CA ASP A 516 3.86 13.02 27.56
C ASP A 516 4.37 12.73 26.15
N GLN A 517 3.91 13.47 25.15
CA GLN A 517 4.42 13.42 23.78
C GLN A 517 5.94 13.60 23.73
N SER A 518 6.46 14.60 24.46
CA SER A 518 7.90 14.86 24.55
C SER A 518 8.66 13.73 25.24
N SER A 519 8.08 13.12 26.27
CA SER A 519 8.68 12.01 27.01
C SER A 519 8.72 10.72 26.18
N MET A 520 7.63 10.44 25.44
CA MET A 520 7.54 9.31 24.51
C MET A 520 8.55 9.44 23.36
N ALA A 521 8.69 10.64 22.77
CA ALA A 521 9.71 10.87 21.74
C ALA A 521 11.14 10.64 22.26
N LYS A 522 11.46 11.10 23.47
CA LYS A 522 12.75 10.82 24.12
C LYS A 522 12.94 9.32 24.36
N ARG A 523 11.90 8.62 24.79
CA ARG A 523 11.90 7.16 25.00
C ARG A 523 12.19 6.41 23.71
N LEU A 524 11.50 6.75 22.62
CA LEU A 524 11.73 6.17 21.30
C LEU A 524 13.15 6.41 20.82
N LYS A 525 13.65 7.65 20.88
CA LYS A 525 15.03 7.98 20.47
C LYS A 525 16.08 7.17 21.23
N ARG A 526 15.85 6.90 22.52
CA ARG A 526 16.73 6.05 23.34
C ARG A 526 16.70 4.58 22.88
N LEU A 527 15.51 4.04 22.60
CA LEU A 527 15.33 2.64 22.19
C LEU A 527 15.81 2.35 20.77
N ALA A 528 15.56 3.30 19.87
CA ALA A 528 15.92 3.22 18.46
C ALA A 528 17.34 3.76 18.18
N ASN A 529 18.14 3.98 19.23
CA ASN A 529 19.52 4.43 19.08
C ASN A 529 20.32 3.44 18.21
N ALA A 530 21.20 3.97 17.37
CA ALA A 530 22.01 3.21 16.41
C ALA A 530 21.20 2.29 15.46
N SER A 531 19.95 2.64 15.16
CA SER A 531 19.09 1.92 14.20
C SER A 531 18.82 2.72 12.93
N ALA A 532 17.97 2.17 12.04
CA ALA A 532 17.51 2.84 10.83
C ALA A 532 16.45 3.95 11.08
N TYR A 533 16.00 4.15 12.32
CA TYR A 533 15.05 5.18 12.69
C TYR A 533 15.57 6.60 12.43
N HIS A 534 14.67 7.44 11.93
CA HIS A 534 14.90 8.87 11.73
C HIS A 534 13.61 9.65 12.00
N GLY A 535 13.66 10.68 12.86
CA GLY A 535 12.44 11.38 13.29
C GLY A 535 11.63 11.99 12.15
N HIS A 536 12.30 12.64 11.19
CA HIS A 536 11.65 13.18 9.99
C HIS A 536 11.06 12.11 9.05
N ALA A 537 11.49 10.84 9.15
CA ALA A 537 10.87 9.72 8.43
C ALA A 537 9.64 9.16 9.19
N GLY A 538 9.41 9.60 10.42
CA GLY A 538 8.29 9.19 11.24
C GLY A 538 8.40 7.78 11.80
N LEU A 539 7.30 7.33 12.41
CA LEU A 539 7.20 6.04 13.08
C LEU A 539 7.45 4.86 12.14
N GLY A 540 7.12 4.96 10.85
CA GLY A 540 7.40 3.92 9.87
C GLY A 540 8.86 3.47 9.86
N SER A 541 9.81 4.39 10.02
CA SER A 541 11.25 4.05 10.10
C SER A 541 11.63 3.35 11.42
N ALA A 542 10.93 3.65 12.52
CA ALA A 542 11.10 2.95 13.80
C ALA A 542 10.56 1.52 13.74
N PHE A 543 9.41 1.33 13.10
CA PHE A 543 8.82 0.01 12.88
C PHE A 543 9.66 -0.85 11.94
N ALA A 544 10.22 -0.27 10.88
CA ALA A 544 11.19 -0.96 10.03
C ALA A 544 12.44 -1.41 10.81
N ALA A 545 12.94 -0.57 11.73
CA ALA A 545 14.03 -0.95 12.64
C ALA A 545 13.62 -2.08 13.60
N LEU A 546 12.39 -2.07 14.11
CA LEU A 546 11.84 -3.14 14.93
C LEU A 546 11.77 -4.45 14.15
N ALA A 547 11.15 -4.43 12.97
CA ALA A 547 11.02 -5.59 12.09
C ALA A 547 12.38 -6.25 11.80
N ASN A 548 13.40 -5.43 11.50
CA ASN A 548 14.76 -5.94 11.28
C ASN A 548 15.36 -6.64 12.52
N LYS A 549 15.03 -6.20 13.73
CA LYS A 549 15.47 -6.89 14.97
C LYS A 549 14.69 -8.18 15.20
N LYS A 550 13.43 -8.28 14.76
CA LYS A 550 12.55 -9.42 15.05
C LYS A 550 12.67 -10.54 14.04
N VAL A 551 12.80 -10.23 12.76
CA VAL A 551 12.94 -11.24 11.70
C VAL A 551 14.23 -12.03 11.88
N ARG A 552 14.17 -13.36 11.78
CA ARG A 552 15.36 -14.22 11.84
C ARG A 552 16.18 -14.13 10.56
N ARG A 553 17.41 -14.62 10.58
CA ARG A 553 18.20 -14.81 9.35
C ARG A 553 17.51 -15.83 8.44
N GLY A 554 17.46 -15.54 7.15
CA GLY A 554 16.68 -16.29 6.18
C GLY A 554 15.16 -16.04 6.25
N GLY A 555 14.67 -15.31 7.27
CA GLY A 555 13.28 -14.86 7.33
C GLY A 555 12.99 -13.71 6.37
N VAL A 556 11.73 -13.37 6.20
CA VAL A 556 11.23 -12.40 5.23
C VAL A 556 10.68 -11.17 5.94
N VAL A 557 10.94 -9.99 5.37
CA VAL A 557 10.21 -8.77 5.71
C VAL A 557 9.34 -8.34 4.54
N ALA A 558 8.16 -7.83 4.85
CA ALA A 558 7.20 -7.34 3.87
C ALA A 558 6.53 -6.07 4.42
N PHE A 559 6.68 -4.95 3.74
CA PHE A 559 6.14 -3.67 4.21
C PHE A 559 5.22 -3.01 3.18
N VAL A 560 4.19 -2.34 3.67
CA VAL A 560 3.58 -1.19 2.98
C VAL A 560 4.22 0.08 3.57
N LEU A 561 4.89 0.90 2.77
CA LEU A 561 5.56 2.13 3.23
C LEU A 561 5.22 3.32 2.33
N PRO A 562 5.30 4.57 2.82
CA PRO A 562 5.15 5.73 1.97
C PRO A 562 6.27 5.74 0.93
N PHE A 563 6.00 6.26 -0.26
CA PHE A 563 6.98 6.30 -1.36
C PHE A 563 8.26 7.05 -0.98
N THR A 564 8.22 7.97 0.00
CA THR A 564 9.39 8.61 0.59
C THR A 564 10.41 7.63 1.18
N ALA A 565 10.05 6.37 1.47
CA ALA A 565 11.00 5.33 1.83
C ALA A 565 12.00 5.04 0.69
N ILE A 566 11.56 5.18 -0.56
CA ILE A 566 12.33 4.93 -1.79
C ILE A 566 13.30 6.07 -2.10
N ASN A 567 12.92 7.33 -1.88
CA ASN A 567 13.70 8.51 -2.34
C ASN A 567 13.81 9.68 -1.35
N GLY A 568 13.20 9.58 -0.17
CA GLY A 568 13.27 10.61 0.84
C GLY A 568 14.62 10.54 1.57
N SER A 569 15.29 11.68 1.74
CA SER A 569 16.58 11.75 2.44
C SER A 569 16.51 11.26 3.90
N SER A 570 15.40 11.51 4.59
CA SER A 570 15.12 11.01 5.93
C SER A 570 15.12 9.47 6.02
N TRP A 571 14.93 8.77 4.90
CA TRP A 571 14.90 7.32 4.80
C TRP A 571 16.23 6.69 4.34
N ALA A 572 17.29 7.49 4.14
CA ALA A 572 18.58 6.97 3.67
C ALA A 572 19.17 5.86 4.56
N LYS A 573 19.01 5.95 5.89
CA LYS A 573 19.44 4.88 6.82
C LYS A 573 18.66 3.59 6.63
N PHE A 574 17.35 3.69 6.35
CA PHE A 574 16.51 2.54 6.05
C PHE A 574 16.93 1.88 4.74
N ARG A 575 17.11 2.66 3.66
CA ARG A 575 17.58 2.12 2.38
C ARG A 575 18.93 1.43 2.49
N LYS A 576 19.87 2.02 3.23
CA LYS A 576 21.17 1.39 3.54
C LYS A 576 20.99 0.07 4.30
N LEU A 577 20.08 0.01 5.28
CA LEU A 577 19.78 -1.23 6.00
C LEU A 577 19.20 -2.30 5.07
N VAL A 578 18.24 -1.94 4.22
CA VAL A 578 17.63 -2.86 3.25
C VAL A 578 18.70 -3.41 2.30
N ALA A 579 19.46 -2.53 1.63
CA ALA A 579 20.48 -2.92 0.65
C ALA A 579 21.61 -3.79 1.22
N THR A 580 21.89 -3.71 2.53
CA THR A 580 23.04 -4.40 3.16
C THR A 580 22.66 -5.62 4.00
N LYS A 581 21.38 -5.78 4.35
CA LYS A 581 20.90 -6.86 5.23
C LYS A 581 19.92 -7.80 4.55
N TYR A 582 19.44 -7.47 3.35
CA TYR A 582 18.44 -8.24 2.64
C TYR A 582 18.90 -8.56 1.21
N THR A 583 18.33 -9.61 0.65
CA THR A 583 18.51 -10.11 -0.73
C THR A 583 17.15 -10.55 -1.29
N ASP A 584 17.11 -10.89 -2.57
CA ASP A 584 15.88 -11.25 -3.28
C ASP A 584 14.82 -10.16 -3.07
N LEU A 585 15.26 -8.91 -3.27
CA LEU A 585 14.46 -7.72 -3.01
C LEU A 585 13.48 -7.48 -4.16
N THR A 586 12.23 -7.26 -3.79
CA THR A 586 11.14 -6.92 -4.70
C THR A 586 10.47 -5.65 -4.19
N ILE A 587 10.49 -4.61 -5.02
CA ILE A 587 9.93 -3.29 -4.71
C ILE A 587 8.79 -3.04 -5.69
N VAL A 588 7.55 -3.00 -5.19
CA VAL A 588 6.36 -2.76 -6.01
C VAL A 588 5.86 -1.35 -5.76
N SER A 589 5.62 -0.60 -6.82
CA SER A 589 5.06 0.76 -6.79
C SER A 589 3.96 0.88 -7.84
N ILE A 590 3.21 1.98 -7.83
CA ILE A 590 2.11 2.19 -8.78
C ILE A 590 2.32 3.50 -9.53
N ALA A 591 2.60 3.38 -10.83
CA ALA A 591 2.63 4.47 -11.80
C ALA A 591 1.21 4.92 -12.15
N ALA A 592 0.52 5.50 -11.16
CA ALA A 592 -0.82 6.06 -11.30
C ALA A 592 -0.90 7.42 -10.56
N ASN A 593 -2.09 8.04 -10.61
CA ASN A 593 -2.41 9.29 -9.91
C ASN A 593 -3.63 9.08 -8.98
N GLY A 594 -3.99 10.12 -8.22
CA GLY A 594 -5.17 10.09 -7.36
C GLY A 594 -5.11 9.01 -6.27
N HIS A 595 -6.19 8.25 -6.08
CA HIS A 595 -6.23 7.18 -5.07
C HIS A 595 -5.58 5.88 -5.54
N ASP A 596 -5.35 5.71 -6.84
CA ASP A 596 -4.80 4.49 -7.40
C ASP A 596 -3.29 4.38 -7.26
N MET A 597 -2.62 5.41 -6.75
CA MET A 597 -1.18 5.40 -6.44
C MET A 597 -0.82 4.76 -5.08
N SER A 598 -1.82 4.25 -4.36
CA SER A 598 -1.67 3.73 -2.99
C SER A 598 -2.26 2.31 -2.88
N PHE A 599 -1.64 1.51 -2.01
CA PHE A 599 -2.10 0.17 -1.64
C PHE A 599 -3.13 0.21 -0.50
N SER A 600 -3.16 1.30 0.25
CA SER A 600 -4.09 1.63 1.33
C SER A 600 -5.21 2.57 0.88
N SER A 601 -6.26 2.70 1.70
CA SER A 601 -7.34 3.66 1.48
C SER A 601 -6.87 5.12 1.64
N GLU A 602 -7.32 6.01 0.74
CA GLU A 602 -7.29 7.49 0.81
C GLU A 602 -6.06 8.21 1.41
N THR A 603 -4.81 7.86 1.07
CA THR A 603 -3.64 8.58 1.61
C THR A 603 -3.29 9.90 0.90
N GLY A 604 -3.76 10.11 -0.34
CA GLY A 604 -3.31 11.23 -1.20
C GLY A 604 -1.80 11.21 -1.50
N MET A 605 -1.14 10.12 -1.14
CA MET A 605 0.30 9.96 -1.00
C MET A 605 0.67 8.57 -1.51
N ALA A 606 1.57 8.46 -2.47
CA ALA A 606 1.92 7.13 -2.96
C ALA A 606 2.59 6.25 -1.91
N GLU A 607 2.41 4.96 -2.11
CA GLU A 607 2.98 3.90 -1.29
C GLU A 607 3.80 2.95 -2.15
N CYS A 608 4.60 2.13 -1.48
CA CYS A 608 5.35 1.05 -2.09
C CYS A 608 5.23 -0.20 -1.22
N LEU A 609 5.30 -1.36 -1.88
CA LEU A 609 5.54 -2.64 -1.23
C LEU A 609 7.02 -2.94 -1.27
N ILE A 610 7.62 -3.30 -0.13
CA ILE A 610 9.02 -3.74 -0.07
C ILE A 610 9.04 -5.13 0.54
N ILE A 611 9.51 -6.11 -0.23
CA ILE A 611 9.63 -7.51 0.19
C ILE A 611 11.09 -7.92 0.05
N GLY A 612 11.68 -8.51 1.10
CA GLY A 612 13.06 -8.98 1.06
C GLY A 612 13.34 -10.07 2.07
N ARG A 613 14.27 -10.96 1.72
CA ARG A 613 14.74 -12.03 2.62
C ARG A 613 15.99 -11.56 3.35
N ARG A 614 16.01 -11.68 4.67
CA ARG A 614 17.17 -11.33 5.49
C ARG A 614 18.33 -12.28 5.18
N LEU A 615 19.51 -11.72 4.93
CA LEU A 615 20.72 -12.46 4.63
C LEU A 615 21.09 -13.45 5.75
N GLY A 616 21.54 -14.63 5.33
CA GLY A 616 22.23 -15.61 6.18
C GLY A 616 23.57 -15.10 6.71
N LEU A 617 24.23 -15.88 7.57
CA LEU A 617 25.56 -15.54 8.12
C LEU A 617 26.65 -15.45 7.05
N ALA A 618 26.61 -16.36 6.07
CA ALA A 618 27.61 -16.45 5.00
C ALA A 618 27.19 -15.77 3.69
N GLU A 619 25.94 -15.29 3.61
CA GLU A 619 25.44 -14.64 2.40
C GLU A 619 25.92 -13.19 2.32
N LYS A 620 26.24 -12.74 1.10
CA LYS A 620 26.57 -11.35 0.80
C LYS A 620 25.39 -10.68 0.10
N PRO A 621 25.16 -9.38 0.32
CA PRO A 621 24.17 -8.63 -0.45
C PRO A 621 24.53 -8.64 -1.94
N ASP A 622 23.52 -8.78 -2.79
CA ASP A 622 23.60 -8.63 -4.25
C ASP A 622 23.62 -7.15 -4.68
N PHE A 623 23.20 -6.24 -3.79
CA PHE A 623 22.99 -4.82 -4.05
C PHE A 623 22.10 -4.56 -5.25
N ARG A 624 21.08 -5.40 -5.48
CA ARG A 624 20.10 -5.21 -6.56
C ARG A 624 18.68 -5.53 -6.10
N ALA A 625 17.69 -4.98 -6.79
CA ALA A 625 16.30 -5.32 -6.56
C ALA A 625 15.52 -5.37 -7.88
N LYS A 626 14.46 -6.17 -7.88
CA LYS A 626 13.42 -6.13 -8.90
C LYS A 626 12.44 -5.00 -8.55
N PHE A 627 12.38 -3.98 -9.40
CA PHE A 627 11.44 -2.87 -9.32
C PHE A 627 10.25 -3.13 -10.23
N ILE A 628 9.06 -3.20 -9.65
CA ILE A 628 7.80 -3.38 -10.37
C ILE A 628 7.04 -2.07 -10.30
N SER A 629 6.70 -1.51 -11.45
CA SER A 629 5.79 -0.36 -11.55
C SER A 629 4.47 -0.80 -12.16
N LEU A 630 3.45 -0.95 -11.32
CA LEU A 630 2.10 -1.30 -11.73
C LEU A 630 1.40 -0.08 -12.33
N ARG A 631 0.52 -0.28 -13.31
CA ARG A 631 -0.32 0.78 -13.88
C ARG A 631 -1.53 1.11 -13.01
N ARG A 632 -1.97 0.14 -12.20
CA ARG A 632 -3.08 0.27 -11.24
C ARG A 632 -2.86 -0.64 -10.04
N ARG A 633 -3.42 -0.27 -8.89
CA ARG A 633 -3.50 -1.16 -7.72
C ARG A 633 -4.35 -2.41 -8.04
N PRO A 634 -4.13 -3.53 -7.33
CA PRO A 634 -5.01 -4.69 -7.45
C PRO A 634 -6.44 -4.34 -7.04
N THR A 635 -7.41 -4.79 -7.84
CA THR A 635 -8.84 -4.42 -7.72
C THR A 635 -9.69 -5.51 -7.09
N SER A 636 -9.19 -6.75 -7.07
CA SER A 636 -9.84 -7.91 -6.48
C SER A 636 -8.78 -8.90 -6.01
N PHE A 637 -9.18 -9.89 -5.21
CA PHE A 637 -8.27 -10.96 -4.84
C PHE A 637 -7.77 -11.76 -6.06
N ALA A 638 -8.63 -11.96 -7.08
CA ALA A 638 -8.25 -12.70 -8.30
C ALA A 638 -7.16 -11.96 -9.06
N HIS A 639 -7.30 -10.64 -9.15
CA HIS A 639 -6.30 -9.76 -9.72
C HIS A 639 -4.99 -9.78 -8.90
N ALA A 640 -5.07 -9.83 -7.56
CA ALA A 640 -3.89 -9.94 -6.71
C ALA A 640 -3.15 -11.28 -6.85
N LEU A 641 -3.88 -12.39 -6.96
CA LEU A 641 -3.33 -13.72 -7.25
C LEU A 641 -2.55 -13.72 -8.56
N GLU A 642 -3.19 -13.28 -9.65
CA GLU A 642 -2.55 -13.28 -10.96
C GLU A 642 -1.39 -12.30 -11.08
N LEU A 643 -1.48 -11.11 -10.46
CA LEU A 643 -0.31 -10.22 -10.37
C LEU A 643 0.86 -10.87 -9.64
N SER A 644 0.60 -11.54 -8.51
CA SER A 644 1.67 -12.18 -7.73
C SER A 644 2.39 -13.24 -8.56
N LYS A 645 1.63 -14.06 -9.30
CA LYS A 645 2.16 -15.08 -10.20
C LYS A 645 2.93 -14.48 -11.37
N ALA A 646 2.36 -13.49 -12.05
CA ALA A 646 3.01 -12.83 -13.18
C ALA A 646 4.33 -12.16 -12.76
N ILE A 647 4.37 -11.56 -11.57
CA ILE A 647 5.61 -10.99 -10.99
C ILE A 647 6.62 -12.09 -10.65
N SER A 648 6.18 -13.20 -10.04
CA SER A 648 7.06 -14.30 -9.66
C SER A 648 7.60 -15.09 -10.85
N SER A 649 6.85 -15.13 -11.95
CA SER A 649 7.19 -15.89 -13.17
C SER A 649 7.88 -15.03 -14.23
N ALA A 650 7.94 -13.71 -14.05
CA ALA A 650 8.72 -12.83 -14.92
C ALA A 650 10.19 -13.28 -14.92
N GLY A 651 10.65 -13.76 -16.08
CA GLY A 651 11.93 -14.44 -16.29
C GLY A 651 13.18 -13.58 -16.09
N GLU A 652 14.16 -13.70 -16.99
CA GLU A 652 15.35 -12.83 -16.94
C GLU A 652 14.93 -11.35 -17.04
N SER A 653 15.35 -10.57 -16.05
CA SER A 653 15.01 -9.15 -15.97
C SER A 653 15.84 -8.35 -16.97
N ARG A 654 15.24 -7.29 -17.52
CA ARG A 654 16.00 -6.19 -18.10
C ARG A 654 16.55 -5.31 -16.98
N HIS A 655 17.72 -4.75 -17.20
CA HIS A 655 18.44 -3.94 -16.23
C HIS A 655 18.25 -2.44 -16.50
N LEU A 656 18.34 -1.62 -15.46
CA LEU A 656 18.37 -0.16 -15.60
C LEU A 656 19.55 0.30 -16.46
N GLU A 657 20.66 -0.43 -16.37
CA GLU A 657 21.89 -0.21 -17.11
C GLU A 657 21.84 -0.78 -18.54
N ASP A 658 20.74 -1.38 -18.98
CA ASP A 658 20.58 -1.73 -20.40
C ASP A 658 20.34 -0.45 -21.23
N GLY A 659 20.36 -0.58 -22.56
CA GLY A 659 19.83 0.47 -23.43
C GLY A 659 18.33 0.74 -23.15
N PRO A 660 17.76 1.83 -23.70
CA PRO A 660 16.38 2.26 -23.43
C PRO A 660 15.32 1.37 -24.12
N PHE A 661 15.32 0.09 -23.78
CA PHE A 661 14.48 -0.94 -24.34
C PHE A 661 13.15 -1.09 -23.59
N GLY A 662 13.03 -0.51 -22.38
CA GLY A 662 11.89 -0.71 -21.48
C GLY A 662 12.03 -1.93 -20.59
N GLY A 663 11.12 -2.10 -19.65
CA GLY A 663 11.13 -3.21 -18.69
C GLY A 663 10.58 -4.50 -19.29
N ILE A 664 10.59 -5.57 -18.49
CA ILE A 664 9.83 -6.77 -18.80
C ILE A 664 8.34 -6.49 -18.53
N PRO A 665 7.46 -6.60 -19.54
CA PRO A 665 6.04 -6.35 -19.34
C PRO A 665 5.41 -7.44 -18.48
N ILE A 666 4.57 -7.03 -17.53
CA ILE A 666 3.77 -7.92 -16.69
C ILE A 666 2.34 -7.84 -17.18
N TYR A 667 1.78 -8.97 -17.60
CA TYR A 667 0.42 -9.06 -18.12
C TYR A 667 -0.54 -9.74 -17.16
N CYS A 668 -1.81 -9.38 -17.26
CA CYS A 668 -2.94 -10.09 -16.67
C CYS A 668 -3.98 -10.30 -17.78
N GLY A 669 -3.97 -11.48 -18.41
CA GLY A 669 -4.60 -11.68 -19.72
C GLY A 669 -3.89 -10.85 -20.78
N ASP A 670 -4.64 -10.14 -21.62
CA ASP A 670 -4.05 -9.25 -22.64
C ASP A 670 -3.75 -7.84 -22.10
N THR A 671 -4.10 -7.58 -20.83
CA THR A 671 -3.92 -6.27 -20.20
C THR A 671 -2.53 -6.13 -19.60
N LEU A 672 -1.76 -5.15 -20.07
CA LEU A 672 -0.48 -4.77 -19.46
C LEU A 672 -0.74 -4.22 -18.04
N ALA A 673 -0.36 -4.98 -17.02
CA ALA A 673 -0.55 -4.64 -15.62
C ALA A 673 0.59 -3.76 -15.07
N GLY A 674 1.80 -3.87 -15.62
CA GLY A 674 2.97 -3.11 -15.20
C GLY A 674 4.23 -3.51 -15.94
N GLU A 675 5.37 -2.99 -15.50
CA GLU A 675 6.69 -3.37 -15.99
C GLU A 675 7.63 -3.71 -14.83
N LEU A 676 8.52 -4.67 -15.06
CA LEU A 676 9.60 -5.07 -14.17
C LEU A 676 10.94 -4.60 -14.72
N LEU A 677 11.72 -3.93 -13.88
CA LEU A 677 13.09 -3.54 -14.16
C LEU A 677 14.00 -3.98 -13.00
N ASP A 678 15.13 -4.58 -13.29
CA ASP A 678 16.15 -4.87 -12.30
C ASP A 678 17.09 -3.66 -12.20
N ALA A 679 17.32 -3.15 -10.99
CA ALA A 679 18.17 -1.99 -10.80
C ALA A 679 19.07 -2.11 -9.56
N PRO A 680 20.24 -1.46 -9.57
CA PRO A 680 21.17 -1.48 -8.46
C PRO A 680 20.63 -0.70 -7.26
N LEU A 681 21.02 -1.16 -6.07
CA LEU A 681 20.73 -0.55 -4.78
C LEU A 681 22.00 0.14 -4.28
N HIS A 682 22.34 1.26 -4.87
CA HIS A 682 23.49 2.03 -4.42
C HIS A 682 23.23 2.55 -3.00
N ALA A 683 24.02 2.07 -2.03
CA ALA A 683 23.82 2.32 -0.60
C ALA A 683 24.01 3.80 -0.18
N HIS A 684 24.45 4.66 -1.12
CA HIS A 684 24.81 6.05 -0.91
C HIS A 684 23.93 7.06 -1.67
N GLU A 685 23.02 6.59 -2.55
CA GLU A 685 22.18 7.47 -3.37
C GLU A 685 21.03 8.10 -2.56
N ASP A 686 20.65 9.31 -3.00
CA ASP A 686 19.54 10.07 -2.43
C ASP A 686 18.17 9.40 -2.68
N GLY A 687 18.09 8.36 -3.54
CA GLY A 687 16.91 7.51 -3.72
C GLY A 687 17.09 6.34 -4.70
N TRP A 688 16.08 5.47 -4.84
CA TRP A 688 16.02 4.44 -5.90
C TRP A 688 15.10 4.90 -7.03
N GLY A 689 15.69 5.51 -8.07
CA GLY A 689 14.96 6.20 -9.14
C GLY A 689 14.04 5.31 -9.99
N ALA A 690 14.31 4.00 -10.07
CA ALA A 690 13.60 3.02 -10.91
C ALA A 690 12.15 2.67 -10.45
N SER A 691 11.58 3.44 -9.53
CA SER A 691 10.21 3.20 -9.01
C SER A 691 9.21 4.23 -9.51
N ARG A 692 7.96 3.81 -9.64
CA ARG A 692 6.81 4.65 -9.99
C ARG A 692 6.94 5.28 -11.37
N ILE A 693 7.30 4.45 -12.35
CA ILE A 693 7.53 4.82 -13.75
C ILE A 693 6.62 3.98 -14.63
N LEU A 694 5.89 4.63 -15.52
CA LEU A 694 4.94 3.97 -16.42
C LEU A 694 5.66 3.25 -17.57
N ASP A 695 6.71 3.87 -18.10
CA ASP A 695 7.53 3.36 -19.18
C ASP A 695 9.00 3.29 -18.73
N ALA A 696 9.50 2.09 -18.44
CA ALA A 696 10.85 1.93 -17.91
C ALA A 696 11.96 2.34 -18.90
N SER A 697 11.66 2.53 -20.19
CA SER A 697 12.66 3.11 -21.11
C SER A 697 13.00 4.55 -20.72
N VAL A 698 12.03 5.32 -20.19
CA VAL A 698 12.28 6.67 -19.66
C VAL A 698 13.25 6.64 -18.47
N ALA A 699 13.15 5.61 -17.62
CA ALA A 699 14.08 5.39 -16.52
C ALA A 699 15.51 5.13 -17.00
N GLN A 700 15.65 4.26 -18.01
CA GLN A 700 16.95 3.91 -18.61
C GLN A 700 17.60 5.13 -19.28
N VAL A 701 16.82 5.94 -20.03
CA VAL A 701 17.34 7.19 -20.60
C VAL A 701 17.81 8.13 -19.50
N ALA A 702 17.00 8.33 -18.45
CA ALA A 702 17.36 9.23 -17.35
C ALA A 702 18.62 8.76 -16.59
N HIS A 703 18.78 7.45 -16.41
CA HIS A 703 19.98 6.86 -15.81
C HIS A 703 21.23 7.16 -16.65
N TRP A 704 21.21 6.85 -17.94
CA TRP A 704 22.34 7.11 -18.84
C TRP A 704 22.64 8.59 -19.00
N LEU A 705 21.60 9.43 -19.09
CA LEU A 705 21.75 10.89 -19.14
C LEU A 705 22.46 11.42 -17.90
N SER A 706 22.16 10.85 -16.72
CA SER A 706 22.83 11.20 -15.47
C SER A 706 24.30 10.75 -15.43
N ALA A 707 24.65 9.75 -16.24
CA ALA A 707 26.01 9.23 -16.40
C ALA A 707 26.80 9.90 -17.55
N GLY A 708 26.23 10.92 -18.21
CA GLY A 708 26.88 11.63 -19.32
C GLY A 708 26.70 10.98 -20.69
N GLU A 709 25.71 10.10 -20.86
CA GLU A 709 25.39 9.47 -22.15
C GLU A 709 23.92 9.68 -22.53
N LEU A 710 23.67 10.27 -23.71
CA LEU A 710 22.33 10.36 -24.27
C LEU A 710 22.06 9.11 -25.11
N ARG A 711 21.33 8.15 -24.52
CA ARG A 711 20.81 6.96 -25.22
C ARG A 711 19.32 7.11 -25.42
N LEU A 712 18.85 7.14 -26.67
CA LEU A 712 17.44 7.41 -26.99
C LEU A 712 16.68 6.16 -27.44
N PRO A 713 15.36 6.05 -27.16
CA PRO A 713 14.58 4.90 -27.60
C PRO A 713 14.54 4.78 -29.12
N ALA A 714 14.74 3.55 -29.60
CA ALA A 714 14.80 3.17 -31.01
C ALA A 714 15.96 3.80 -31.81
N GLU A 715 17.01 4.27 -31.13
CA GLU A 715 18.24 4.75 -31.76
C GLU A 715 19.43 3.89 -31.33
N PRO A 716 20.26 3.42 -32.28
CA PRO A 716 21.41 2.58 -31.96
C PRO A 716 22.63 3.40 -31.51
N SER A 717 22.68 4.69 -31.84
CA SER A 717 23.74 5.61 -31.44
C SER A 717 23.53 6.12 -30.02
N SER A 718 24.66 6.39 -29.35
CA SER A 718 24.72 7.11 -28.08
C SER A 718 25.56 8.35 -28.29
N GLU A 719 25.08 9.49 -27.81
CA GLU A 719 25.86 10.73 -27.82
C GLU A 719 26.48 10.98 -26.45
N GLU A 720 27.75 11.38 -26.40
CA GLU A 720 28.42 11.77 -25.16
C GLU A 720 28.00 13.19 -24.76
N LEU A 721 27.66 13.38 -23.49
CA LEU A 721 27.29 14.66 -22.92
C LEU A 721 28.19 15.01 -21.74
N PRO A 722 28.77 16.21 -21.71
CA PRO A 722 29.50 16.66 -20.54
C PRO A 722 28.48 16.95 -19.42
N VAL A 723 28.40 16.07 -18.41
CA VAL A 723 27.48 16.21 -17.27
C VAL A 723 28.30 16.25 -15.99
N ALA A 724 27.93 17.14 -15.07
CA ALA A 724 28.52 17.27 -13.75
C ALA A 724 27.44 17.48 -12.67
N GLU A 725 27.76 17.18 -11.41
CA GLU A 725 26.89 17.56 -10.30
C GLU A 725 26.83 19.09 -10.17
N LEU A 726 25.65 19.63 -9.87
CA LEU A 726 25.45 21.08 -9.75
C LEU A 726 26.44 21.74 -8.75
N SER A 727 26.74 21.04 -7.66
CA SER A 727 27.67 21.51 -6.62
C SER A 727 29.12 21.66 -7.08
N GLU A 728 29.52 21.01 -8.18
CA GLU A 728 30.84 21.20 -8.79
C GLU A 728 30.95 22.45 -9.65
N LEU A 729 29.81 22.98 -10.09
CA LEU A 729 29.73 24.10 -11.03
C LEU A 729 29.39 25.41 -10.32
N GLY A 730 28.51 25.34 -9.32
CA GLY A 730 28.00 26.50 -8.61
C GLY A 730 27.66 26.19 -7.16
N ARG A 731 27.36 27.24 -6.40
CA ARG A 731 26.99 27.15 -4.99
C ARG A 731 25.51 27.48 -4.83
N LEU A 732 24.78 26.64 -4.10
CA LEU A 732 23.43 26.99 -3.68
C LEU A 732 23.47 28.17 -2.71
N GLY A 733 22.54 29.11 -2.91
CA GLY A 733 22.30 30.20 -1.97
C GLY A 733 21.86 29.69 -0.59
N LEU A 734 21.93 30.56 0.41
CA LEU A 734 21.56 30.19 1.78
C LEU A 734 20.09 29.78 1.89
N ASP A 735 19.80 28.85 2.82
CA ASP A 735 18.42 28.47 3.14
C ASP A 735 17.60 29.70 3.54
N SER A 736 16.35 29.77 3.08
CA SER A 736 15.41 30.85 3.37
C SER A 736 15.29 31.22 4.87
N GLN A 737 15.47 30.26 5.79
CA GLN A 737 15.46 30.51 7.25
C GLN A 737 16.72 31.23 7.76
N LEU A 738 17.83 31.14 7.01
CA LEU A 738 19.06 31.88 7.25
C LEU A 738 19.03 33.27 6.59
N LEU A 739 18.16 33.47 5.60
CA LEU A 739 17.91 34.78 4.99
C LEU A 739 16.96 35.63 5.85
N VAL A 740 15.80 35.06 6.23
CA VAL A 740 14.72 35.78 6.91
C VAL A 740 14.42 35.18 8.29
N SER A 741 14.24 36.04 9.30
CA SER A 741 14.03 35.61 10.69
C SER A 741 12.57 35.27 11.01
N THR A 742 12.34 34.06 11.54
CA THR A 742 11.20 33.77 12.45
C THR A 742 11.64 33.62 13.92
N SER A 743 12.95 33.43 14.17
CA SER A 743 13.50 33.10 15.50
C SER A 743 14.97 33.57 15.70
N HIS A 744 15.37 34.67 15.06
CA HIS A 744 16.67 35.39 15.17
C HIS A 744 17.85 34.91 14.31
N LYS A 745 17.66 34.07 13.28
CA LYS A 745 18.79 33.56 12.46
C LYS A 745 19.18 34.41 11.25
N GLY A 746 18.24 35.05 10.55
CA GLY A 746 18.51 35.83 9.33
C GLY A 746 18.61 37.35 9.51
N PRO A 747 19.41 38.05 8.68
CA PRO A 747 19.61 39.50 8.75
C PRO A 747 18.47 40.31 8.11
N PHE A 748 17.56 39.67 7.36
CA PHE A 748 16.48 40.36 6.66
C PHE A 748 15.08 40.09 7.25
N THR A 749 14.15 41.00 6.96
CA THR A 749 12.70 40.84 7.05
C THR A 749 12.11 40.88 5.65
N LYS A 750 11.17 39.99 5.31
CA LYS A 750 10.51 39.97 4.00
C LYS A 750 9.39 41.02 3.92
N ALA A 751 9.33 41.75 2.81
CA ALA A 751 8.27 42.70 2.48
C ALA A 751 7.79 42.51 1.02
N PRO A 752 6.62 43.05 0.63
CA PRO A 752 6.13 43.00 -0.76
C PRO A 752 7.11 43.60 -1.76
N ALA A 753 7.11 43.13 -3.01
CA ALA A 753 7.96 43.66 -4.08
C ALA A 753 7.89 45.19 -4.21
N SER A 754 9.02 45.80 -4.58
CA SER A 754 9.12 47.22 -4.93
C SER A 754 10.04 47.41 -6.14
N PRO A 755 9.68 48.26 -7.13
CA PRO A 755 10.57 48.60 -8.24
C PRO A 755 11.89 49.25 -7.81
N THR A 756 11.93 49.85 -6.61
CA THR A 756 13.11 50.51 -6.05
C THR A 756 13.76 49.70 -4.93
N ALA A 757 13.51 48.39 -4.87
CA ALA A 757 14.06 47.52 -3.84
C ALA A 757 15.59 47.48 -3.89
N THR A 758 16.24 47.74 -2.76
CA THR A 758 17.70 47.59 -2.63
C THR A 758 18.13 46.13 -2.62
N TYR A 759 17.33 45.27 -1.98
CA TYR A 759 17.56 43.82 -1.92
C TYR A 759 16.33 43.10 -2.49
N PRO A 760 16.16 43.08 -3.82
CA PRO A 760 15.05 42.37 -4.45
C PRO A 760 15.17 40.85 -4.23
N ALA A 761 14.04 40.17 -4.18
CA ALA A 761 14.00 38.72 -3.97
C ALA A 761 12.94 38.02 -4.83
N LEU A 762 13.28 36.83 -5.29
CA LEU A 762 12.36 35.88 -5.92
C LEU A 762 12.08 34.77 -4.90
N TRP A 763 10.89 34.79 -4.30
CA TRP A 763 10.63 34.08 -3.06
C TRP A 763 9.62 32.94 -3.18
N ASN A 764 8.44 33.23 -3.73
CA ASN A 764 7.33 32.31 -3.85
C ASN A 764 7.22 31.79 -5.29
N HIS A 765 6.48 30.69 -5.46
CA HIS A 765 6.06 30.23 -6.77
C HIS A 765 4.74 30.89 -7.17
N ASP A 766 4.71 31.46 -8.38
CA ASP A 766 3.50 31.92 -9.05
C ASP A 766 3.47 31.42 -10.50
N ALA A 767 2.82 30.27 -10.71
CA ALA A 767 2.77 29.60 -12.01
C ALA A 767 2.09 30.43 -13.13
N GLN A 768 1.29 31.45 -12.80
CA GLN A 768 0.67 32.32 -13.81
C GLN A 768 1.66 33.34 -14.37
N ASN A 769 2.60 33.78 -13.54
CA ASN A 769 3.59 34.80 -13.89
C ASN A 769 4.97 34.20 -14.24
N GLU A 770 5.24 32.97 -13.83
CA GLU A 770 6.49 32.22 -14.08
C GLU A 770 6.42 31.39 -15.38
N THR A 771 6.05 32.03 -16.49
CA THR A 771 5.94 31.37 -17.81
C THR A 771 7.13 31.65 -18.73
N ARG A 772 8.03 32.56 -18.36
CA ARG A 772 9.15 33.04 -19.17
C ARG A 772 10.45 32.90 -18.40
N MET A 773 11.58 32.62 -19.08
CA MET A 773 12.85 32.34 -18.40
C MET A 773 13.32 33.49 -17.51
N ILE A 774 12.97 34.74 -17.83
CA ILE A 774 13.16 35.89 -16.93
C ILE A 774 11.91 36.12 -16.07
N CYS A 775 12.08 36.00 -14.76
CA CYS A 775 11.06 36.30 -13.76
C CYS A 775 11.36 37.63 -13.05
N ALA A 776 10.32 38.41 -12.78
CA ALA A 776 10.45 39.60 -11.93
C ALA A 776 10.53 39.20 -10.44
N PRO A 777 11.25 39.96 -9.60
CA PRO A 777 11.24 39.75 -8.15
C PRO A 777 9.81 39.89 -7.58
N ASP A 778 9.39 38.95 -6.75
CA ASP A 778 8.05 38.94 -6.12
C ASP A 778 8.05 39.55 -4.69
N SER A 779 9.24 39.82 -4.16
CA SER A 779 9.46 40.28 -2.79
C SER A 779 10.65 41.25 -2.72
N GLN A 780 10.76 41.95 -1.60
CA GLN A 780 11.99 42.65 -1.21
C GLN A 780 12.42 42.24 0.20
N LEU A 781 13.71 42.36 0.47
CA LEU A 781 14.31 42.10 1.77
C LEU A 781 14.73 43.41 2.42
N LEU A 782 14.30 43.62 3.67
CA LEU A 782 14.66 44.80 4.46
C LEU A 782 15.68 44.39 5.52
N VAL A 783 16.81 45.09 5.56
CA VAL A 783 17.88 44.84 6.54
C VAL A 783 17.35 45.15 7.94
N ARG A 784 17.58 44.22 8.86
CA ARG A 784 17.24 44.43 10.27
C ARG A 784 18.27 45.36 10.91
N PRO A 785 17.86 46.28 11.81
CA PRO A 785 18.79 47.17 12.49
C PRO A 785 19.92 46.41 13.19
N GLY A 786 21.17 46.82 12.97
CA GLY A 786 22.36 46.21 13.58
C GLY A 786 22.80 44.89 12.96
N MET A 787 22.29 44.55 11.77
CA MET A 787 22.65 43.34 11.00
C MET A 787 23.22 43.68 9.62
N GLU A 788 23.66 44.92 9.41
CA GLU A 788 24.09 45.44 8.11
C GLU A 788 25.28 44.65 7.52
N ASP A 789 26.30 44.34 8.34
CA ASP A 789 27.45 43.55 7.90
C ASP A 789 27.04 42.14 7.48
N LYS A 790 26.20 41.49 8.29
CA LYS A 790 25.66 40.16 7.98
C LYS A 790 24.77 40.18 6.74
N ALA A 791 24.00 41.24 6.53
CA ALA A 791 23.19 41.42 5.33
C ALA A 791 24.07 41.54 4.08
N ALA A 792 25.19 42.26 4.17
CA ALA A 792 26.17 42.37 3.08
C ALA A 792 26.83 41.01 2.77
N GLU A 793 27.24 40.24 3.79
CA GLU A 793 27.78 38.89 3.64
C GLU A 793 26.77 37.96 2.95
N VAL A 794 25.52 37.95 3.41
CA VAL A 794 24.45 37.15 2.82
C VAL A 794 24.17 37.59 1.38
N TRP A 795 24.11 38.90 1.10
CA TRP A 795 23.84 39.41 -0.24
C TRP A 795 24.93 39.02 -1.26
N ALA A 796 26.19 38.89 -0.81
CA ALA A 796 27.29 38.41 -1.65
C ALA A 796 27.06 36.96 -2.16
N THR A 797 26.22 36.18 -1.47
CA THR A 797 25.86 34.80 -1.86
C THR A 797 24.64 34.70 -2.78
N THR A 798 24.17 35.83 -3.34
CA THR A 798 23.02 35.86 -4.25
C THR A 798 23.44 35.97 -5.71
N GLY A 799 22.56 35.56 -6.62
CA GLY A 799 22.82 35.50 -8.07
C GLY A 799 21.59 35.85 -8.90
N ARG A 800 21.67 35.59 -10.21
CA ARG A 800 20.54 35.75 -11.15
C ARG A 800 19.82 34.44 -11.44
N ALA A 801 20.50 33.30 -11.32
CA ALA A 801 19.92 31.99 -11.53
C ALA A 801 19.24 31.44 -10.26
N HIS A 802 18.11 30.79 -10.46
CA HIS A 802 17.29 30.19 -9.41
C HIS A 802 16.77 28.82 -9.83
N ILE A 803 16.79 27.83 -8.94
CA ILE A 803 16.26 26.48 -9.21
C ILE A 803 15.08 26.17 -8.30
N SER A 804 14.02 25.58 -8.84
CA SER A 804 12.87 25.15 -8.03
C SER A 804 13.23 23.93 -7.19
N ARG A 805 12.82 23.90 -5.92
CA ARG A 805 12.95 22.71 -5.05
C ARG A 805 11.66 21.91 -4.86
N GLY A 806 10.54 22.42 -5.34
CA GLY A 806 9.23 21.78 -5.21
C GLY A 806 8.43 21.89 -6.49
N PHE A 807 9.08 21.54 -7.60
CA PHE A 807 8.59 21.76 -8.94
C PHE A 807 7.34 20.93 -9.22
N ARG A 808 6.26 21.61 -9.61
CA ARG A 808 4.99 21.01 -10.00
C ARG A 808 4.94 20.87 -11.51
N PHE A 809 5.43 19.74 -12.03
CA PHE A 809 5.42 19.42 -13.47
C PHE A 809 4.06 19.68 -14.14
N ASN A 810 2.97 19.40 -13.42
CA ASN A 810 1.62 19.53 -13.95
C ASN A 810 1.11 20.99 -14.04
N SER A 811 1.79 21.97 -13.44
CA SER A 811 1.32 23.37 -13.43
C SER A 811 2.40 24.41 -13.70
N GLN A 812 3.65 24.10 -13.45
CA GLN A 812 4.76 25.06 -13.56
C GLN A 812 5.53 24.85 -14.87
N PRO A 813 5.83 25.93 -15.60
CA PRO A 813 6.65 25.87 -16.81
C PRO A 813 8.15 25.77 -16.56
N LEU A 814 8.65 26.39 -15.48
CA LEU A 814 10.08 26.59 -15.27
C LEU A 814 10.61 25.77 -14.08
N ALA A 815 11.65 24.97 -14.31
CA ALA A 815 12.43 24.39 -13.23
C ALA A 815 13.60 25.31 -12.83
N VAL A 816 14.09 26.12 -13.78
CA VAL A 816 15.10 27.15 -13.54
C VAL A 816 14.56 28.51 -13.97
N ALA A 817 14.62 29.51 -13.10
CA ALA A 817 14.26 30.88 -13.40
C ALA A 817 15.52 31.76 -13.36
N SER A 818 15.53 32.79 -14.20
CA SER A 818 16.55 33.84 -14.19
C SER A 818 15.93 35.18 -13.85
N THR A 819 16.74 36.12 -13.37
CA THR A 819 16.32 37.49 -13.07
C THR A 819 17.23 38.50 -13.79
N GLU A 820 16.67 39.66 -14.19
CA GLU A 820 17.42 40.73 -14.86
C GLU A 820 18.61 41.24 -14.04
N GLN A 821 18.41 41.28 -12.73
CA GLN A 821 19.35 41.79 -11.74
C GLN A 821 19.53 40.75 -10.65
N ARG A 822 20.65 40.83 -9.93
CA ARG A 822 20.91 39.98 -8.76
C ARG A 822 19.74 40.05 -7.76
N THR A 823 19.28 38.88 -7.33
CA THR A 823 18.14 38.70 -6.42
C THR A 823 18.40 37.64 -5.38
N ALA A 824 17.92 37.83 -4.16
CA ALA A 824 17.90 36.77 -3.16
C ALA A 824 16.82 35.72 -3.48
N GLY A 825 17.18 34.45 -3.35
CA GLY A 825 16.31 33.31 -3.59
C GLY A 825 15.63 32.81 -2.33
N GLY A 826 14.30 32.74 -2.34
CA GLY A 826 13.52 32.25 -1.21
C GLY A 826 13.32 30.74 -1.21
N ARG A 827 12.30 30.28 -0.48
CA ARG A 827 12.00 28.84 -0.32
C ARG A 827 11.63 28.15 -1.64
N GLY A 828 10.91 28.84 -2.53
CA GLY A 828 10.52 28.29 -3.84
C GLY A 828 11.66 28.29 -4.85
N TRP A 829 12.46 29.36 -4.82
CA TRP A 829 13.50 29.67 -5.81
C TRP A 829 14.88 29.92 -5.18
N PRO A 830 15.51 28.92 -4.52
CA PRO A 830 16.89 29.05 -4.08
C PRO A 830 17.82 29.52 -5.20
N ASN A 831 18.77 30.41 -4.88
CA ASN A 831 19.78 30.82 -5.84
C ASN A 831 20.71 29.66 -6.20
N VAL A 832 21.19 29.68 -7.42
CA VAL A 832 22.41 29.00 -7.85
C VAL A 832 23.40 30.09 -8.26
N VAL A 833 24.60 30.08 -7.70
CA VAL A 833 25.62 31.09 -7.98
C VAL A 833 26.84 30.44 -8.61
N PHE A 834 27.10 30.78 -9.87
CA PHE A 834 28.27 30.36 -10.62
C PHE A 834 29.40 31.39 -10.51
N ASP A 835 30.64 30.96 -10.76
CA ASP A 835 31.80 31.86 -10.74
C ASP A 835 31.89 32.74 -12.01
N ARG A 836 31.38 32.25 -13.15
CA ARG A 836 31.21 33.02 -14.39
C ARG A 836 29.74 33.35 -14.62
N CYS A 837 29.46 34.56 -15.08
CA CYS A 837 28.08 35.03 -15.28
C CYS A 837 27.42 34.54 -16.58
N ASP A 838 28.22 34.11 -17.56
CA ASP A 838 27.76 33.50 -18.83
C ASP A 838 27.21 32.06 -18.61
N HIS A 839 27.58 31.42 -17.50
CA HIS A 839 27.02 30.14 -17.07
C HIS A 839 25.53 30.22 -16.68
N ASP A 840 25.05 31.39 -16.23
CA ASP A 840 23.64 31.58 -15.83
C ASP A 840 22.69 31.20 -17.00
N SER A 841 23.00 31.68 -18.21
CA SER A 841 22.19 31.48 -19.42
C SER A 841 22.15 30.02 -19.83
N ALA A 842 23.32 29.37 -19.92
CA ALA A 842 23.41 27.95 -20.29
C ALA A 842 22.70 27.05 -19.27
N PHE A 843 22.81 27.35 -17.97
CA PHE A 843 22.09 26.64 -16.92
C PHE A 843 20.56 26.79 -17.05
N ALA A 844 20.07 28.00 -17.33
CA ALA A 844 18.65 28.25 -17.53
C ALA A 844 18.08 27.55 -18.77
N LEU A 845 18.85 27.49 -19.87
CA LEU A 845 18.46 26.73 -21.06
C LEU A 845 18.39 25.23 -20.77
N TRP A 846 19.44 24.66 -20.16
CA TRP A 846 19.48 23.24 -19.80
C TRP A 846 18.30 22.88 -18.89
N GLY A 847 18.13 23.59 -17.77
CA GLY A 847 17.13 23.28 -16.75
C GLY A 847 15.68 23.35 -17.23
N ASN A 848 15.40 24.08 -18.32
CA ASN A 848 14.06 24.20 -18.89
C ASN A 848 13.85 23.40 -20.20
N SER A 849 14.92 22.78 -20.73
CA SER A 849 14.85 21.79 -21.82
C SER A 849 14.29 20.46 -21.33
N THR A 850 13.82 19.61 -22.24
CA THR A 850 13.34 18.26 -21.93
C THR A 850 14.40 17.42 -21.21
N LEU A 851 15.68 17.52 -21.60
CA LEU A 851 16.77 16.76 -20.98
C LEU A 851 17.01 17.18 -19.52
N GLY A 852 17.10 18.48 -19.25
CA GLY A 852 17.28 18.98 -17.88
C GLY A 852 16.06 18.71 -16.99
N LEU A 853 14.85 18.83 -17.54
CA LEU A 853 13.61 18.47 -16.83
C LEU A 853 13.54 16.97 -16.50
N LEU A 854 14.06 16.11 -17.38
CA LEU A 854 14.17 14.67 -17.11
C LEU A 854 15.16 14.39 -15.97
N CYS A 855 16.34 15.01 -15.97
CA CYS A 855 17.29 14.92 -14.85
C CYS A 855 16.64 15.35 -13.53
N TYR A 856 15.92 16.47 -13.54
CA TYR A 856 15.17 16.94 -12.36
C TYR A 856 14.16 15.89 -11.90
N TRP A 857 13.32 15.38 -12.81
CA TRP A 857 12.30 14.39 -12.52
C TRP A 857 12.88 13.09 -11.95
N TRP A 858 14.01 12.64 -12.48
CA TRP A 858 14.71 11.43 -12.04
C TRP A 858 15.24 11.53 -10.60
N HIS A 859 15.79 12.69 -10.22
CA HIS A 859 16.37 12.92 -8.89
C HIS A 859 15.36 13.43 -7.85
N SER A 860 14.15 13.81 -8.29
CA SER A 860 13.12 14.35 -7.40
C SER A 860 12.33 13.27 -6.65
N ASN A 861 11.81 13.64 -5.47
CA ASN A 861 10.83 12.83 -4.79
C ASN A 861 9.45 12.95 -5.44
N ARG A 862 8.91 11.83 -5.93
CA ARG A 862 7.61 11.74 -6.61
C ARG A 862 6.50 11.17 -5.71
N GLN A 863 6.47 11.54 -4.43
CA GLN A 863 5.44 11.12 -3.46
C GLN A 863 4.02 11.55 -3.90
N VAL A 864 3.92 12.78 -4.41
CA VAL A 864 2.66 13.39 -4.90
C VAL A 864 2.68 13.40 -6.42
N ALA A 865 1.58 13.00 -7.04
CA ALA A 865 1.49 12.99 -8.50
C ALA A 865 1.58 14.42 -9.08
N GLY A 866 2.36 14.60 -10.14
CA GLY A 866 2.57 15.87 -10.82
C GLY A 866 3.52 16.84 -10.10
N ARG A 867 4.24 16.38 -9.07
CA ARG A 867 5.20 17.19 -8.30
C ARG A 867 6.47 16.39 -7.98
N GLY A 868 7.62 17.05 -8.15
CA GLY A 868 8.93 16.57 -7.74
C GLY A 868 9.49 17.47 -6.65
N ASP A 869 9.78 16.91 -5.48
CA ASP A 869 10.39 17.65 -4.37
C ASP A 869 11.86 17.25 -4.20
N MET A 870 12.74 18.24 -4.06
CA MET A 870 14.18 18.05 -3.83
C MET A 870 14.62 18.61 -2.48
N THR A 871 15.49 17.85 -1.81
CA THR A 871 16.23 18.37 -0.65
C THR A 871 17.42 19.19 -1.11
N ILE A 872 18.01 20.02 -0.24
CA ILE A 872 19.22 20.80 -0.58
C ILE A 872 20.30 19.87 -1.12
N ARG A 873 20.55 18.75 -0.43
CA ARG A 873 21.54 17.76 -0.85
C ARG A 873 21.24 17.14 -2.21
N ALA A 874 19.97 16.79 -2.46
CA ALA A 874 19.57 16.26 -3.76
C ALA A 874 19.72 17.32 -4.87
N THR A 875 19.55 18.60 -4.55
CA THR A 875 19.77 19.70 -5.50
C THR A 875 21.26 19.89 -5.78
N ASP A 876 22.13 19.76 -4.77
CA ASP A 876 23.59 19.80 -4.93
C ASP A 876 24.10 18.66 -5.85
N SER A 877 23.54 17.46 -5.72
CA SER A 877 23.88 16.27 -6.51
C SER A 877 23.12 16.17 -7.83
N LEU A 878 22.32 17.19 -8.21
CA LEU A 878 21.56 17.16 -9.46
C LEU A 878 22.51 17.15 -10.67
N PRO A 879 22.45 16.16 -11.56
CA PRO A 879 23.24 16.15 -12.79
C PRO A 879 22.74 17.22 -13.75
N VAL A 880 23.66 18.07 -14.18
CA VAL A 880 23.43 19.17 -15.12
C VAL A 880 24.54 19.21 -16.16
N LEU A 881 24.31 19.91 -17.27
CA LEU A 881 25.34 20.14 -18.27
C LEU A 881 26.60 20.75 -17.62
N ASP A 882 27.77 20.16 -17.82
CA ASP A 882 29.03 20.71 -17.32
C ASP A 882 29.39 21.96 -18.14
N LEU A 883 29.03 23.10 -17.58
CA LEU A 883 29.21 24.40 -18.20
C LEU A 883 30.69 24.75 -18.43
N ARG A 884 31.62 24.12 -17.69
CA ARG A 884 33.08 24.32 -17.83
C ARG A 884 33.61 23.62 -19.09
N ALA A 885 32.90 22.61 -19.59
CA ALA A 885 33.26 21.86 -20.78
C ALA A 885 32.78 22.53 -22.08
N LEU A 886 31.90 23.53 -21.98
CA LEU A 886 31.46 24.31 -23.14
C LEU A 886 32.58 25.25 -23.61
N THR A 887 32.80 25.28 -24.92
CA THR A 887 33.68 26.25 -25.55
C THR A 887 33.11 27.67 -25.44
N ASP A 888 33.96 28.69 -25.58
CA ASP A 888 33.48 30.09 -25.57
C ASP A 888 32.46 30.37 -26.68
N ASP A 889 32.58 29.70 -27.84
CA ASP A 889 31.60 29.77 -28.93
C ASP A 889 30.25 29.14 -28.54
N GLN A 890 30.28 28.03 -27.80
CA GLN A 890 29.06 27.40 -27.27
C GLN A 890 28.42 28.24 -26.17
N LEU A 891 29.20 28.85 -25.28
CA LEU A 891 28.68 29.78 -24.26
C LEU A 891 28.06 31.03 -24.91
N TYR A 892 28.70 31.59 -25.95
CA TYR A 892 28.11 32.66 -26.74
C TYR A 892 26.81 32.21 -27.43
N THR A 893 26.79 31.00 -27.98
CA THR A 893 25.57 30.40 -28.57
C THR A 893 24.47 30.26 -27.53
N ALA A 894 24.80 29.84 -26.30
CA ALA A 894 23.85 29.77 -25.19
C ALA A 894 23.28 31.15 -24.82
N GLU A 895 24.10 32.21 -24.80
CA GLU A 895 23.60 33.58 -24.59
C GLU A 895 22.63 34.01 -25.71
N VAL A 896 22.97 33.75 -26.98
CA VAL A 896 22.09 34.07 -28.12
C VAL A 896 20.75 33.33 -28.03
N ILE A 897 20.78 32.04 -27.69
CA ILE A 897 19.55 31.26 -27.48
C ILE A 897 18.79 31.81 -26.27
N PHE A 898 19.45 32.12 -25.16
CA PHE A 898 18.79 32.67 -23.98
C PHE A 898 18.07 33.99 -24.28
N GLU A 899 18.72 34.91 -25.00
CA GLU A 899 18.10 36.17 -25.42
C GLU A 899 16.88 35.97 -26.33
N GLU A 900 16.86 34.91 -27.15
CA GLU A 900 15.69 34.55 -27.95
C GLU A 900 14.52 34.03 -27.08
N PHE A 901 14.83 33.30 -26.01
CA PHE A 901 13.85 32.60 -25.18
C PHE A 901 13.43 33.35 -23.91
N ARG A 902 14.15 34.40 -23.52
CA ARG A 902 13.94 35.14 -22.26
C ARG A 902 12.49 35.59 -22.05
N ASP A 903 11.80 35.97 -23.13
CA ASP A 903 10.43 36.49 -23.13
C ASP A 903 9.40 35.51 -23.73
N LYS A 904 9.82 34.35 -24.24
CA LYS A 904 8.90 33.36 -24.80
C LYS A 904 8.17 32.62 -23.70
N GLU A 905 6.85 32.52 -23.84
CA GLU A 905 6.02 31.77 -22.89
C GLU A 905 6.16 30.27 -23.11
N LEU A 906 6.59 29.57 -22.06
CA LEU A 906 6.61 28.12 -21.99
C LEU A 906 5.33 27.62 -21.33
N LYS A 907 4.80 26.50 -21.83
CA LYS A 907 3.69 25.77 -21.21
C LYS A 907 4.21 24.99 -19.99
N PRO A 908 3.33 24.58 -19.06
CA PRO A 908 3.70 23.67 -17.99
C PRO A 908 4.45 22.42 -18.47
N ALA A 909 5.38 21.91 -17.69
CA ALA A 909 6.31 20.86 -18.10
C ALA A 909 5.64 19.55 -18.57
N TYR A 910 4.46 19.21 -18.04
CA TYR A 910 3.69 18.04 -18.52
C TYR A 910 3.19 18.15 -19.96
N LEU A 911 3.35 19.31 -20.61
CA LEU A 911 3.05 19.57 -22.01
C LEU A 911 4.32 19.80 -22.84
N ALA A 912 5.51 19.40 -22.37
CA ALA A 912 6.76 19.59 -23.12
C ALA A 912 6.73 18.97 -24.52
N ASP A 913 5.95 17.91 -24.72
CA ASP A 913 5.73 17.25 -26.01
C ASP A 913 4.77 18.03 -26.96
N ALA A 914 3.96 18.93 -26.42
CA ALA A 914 2.97 19.74 -27.14
C ALA A 914 3.21 21.27 -27.05
N ASP A 915 4.35 21.66 -26.51
CA ASP A 915 4.79 23.05 -26.38
C ASP A 915 5.72 23.41 -27.55
N PRO A 916 5.28 24.24 -28.51
CA PRO A 916 6.11 24.62 -29.65
C PRO A 916 7.35 25.42 -29.25
N ASN A 917 7.27 26.23 -28.19
CA ASN A 917 8.42 26.99 -27.71
C ASN A 917 9.42 26.04 -27.04
N ARG A 918 8.96 25.09 -26.22
CA ARG A 918 9.88 24.09 -25.65
C ARG A 918 10.45 23.14 -26.71
N ALA A 919 9.69 22.77 -27.74
CA ALA A 919 10.19 21.99 -28.86
C ALA A 919 11.29 22.73 -29.64
N LEU A 920 11.14 24.04 -29.85
CA LEU A 920 12.18 24.86 -30.45
C LEU A 920 13.38 24.99 -29.51
N LEU A 921 13.17 25.20 -28.21
CA LEU A 921 14.24 25.24 -27.20
C LEU A 921 15.06 23.94 -27.23
N ASP A 922 14.39 22.79 -27.19
CA ASP A 922 15.02 21.48 -27.29
C ASP A 922 15.87 21.37 -28.55
N ARG A 923 15.36 21.83 -29.71
CA ARG A 923 16.12 21.81 -30.96
C ARG A 923 17.36 22.69 -30.90
N ARG A 924 17.23 23.92 -30.39
CA ARG A 924 18.35 24.86 -30.27
C ARG A 924 19.41 24.36 -29.30
N VAL A 925 19.01 23.75 -28.18
CA VAL A 925 19.92 23.16 -27.21
C VAL A 925 20.61 21.92 -27.80
N VAL A 926 19.86 20.98 -28.38
CA VAL A 926 20.40 19.71 -28.91
C VAL A 926 21.27 19.91 -30.15
N CYS A 927 20.79 20.68 -31.13
CA CYS A 927 21.48 20.79 -32.42
C CYS A 927 22.51 21.93 -32.43
N ASP A 928 22.15 23.12 -31.94
CA ASP A 928 23.00 24.30 -32.12
C ASP A 928 24.01 24.47 -30.98
N LEU A 929 23.61 24.22 -29.73
CA LEU A 929 24.50 24.32 -28.56
C LEU A 929 25.35 23.06 -28.37
N LEU A 930 24.73 21.87 -28.43
CA LEU A 930 25.42 20.60 -28.20
C LEU A 930 26.01 19.98 -29.49
N GLY A 931 25.56 20.42 -30.67
CA GLY A 931 26.11 19.97 -31.94
C GLY A 931 25.60 18.61 -32.44
N PHE A 932 24.51 18.09 -31.87
CA PHE A 932 23.93 16.81 -32.28
C PHE A 932 23.05 16.94 -33.53
N ASP A 933 22.79 15.82 -34.19
CA ASP A 933 22.02 15.82 -35.43
C ASP A 933 20.50 15.94 -35.20
N GLU A 934 19.78 16.14 -36.31
CA GLU A 934 18.31 16.24 -36.29
C GLU A 934 17.62 14.93 -35.89
N ASP A 935 18.27 13.78 -36.05
CA ASP A 935 17.68 12.50 -35.66
C ASP A 935 17.71 12.36 -34.13
N THR A 936 18.81 12.74 -33.48
CA THR A 936 18.93 12.86 -32.02
C THR A 936 17.84 13.79 -31.47
N TYR A 937 17.60 14.94 -32.12
CA TYR A 937 16.51 15.84 -31.73
C TYR A 937 15.14 15.15 -31.83
N LYS A 938 14.83 14.43 -32.91
CA LYS A 938 13.58 13.66 -33.02
C LYS A 938 13.48 12.60 -31.93
N GLY A 939 14.58 11.95 -31.56
CA GLY A 939 14.62 11.02 -30.43
C GLY A 939 14.29 11.71 -29.10
N VAL A 940 14.80 12.93 -28.85
CA VAL A 940 14.43 13.76 -27.69
C VAL A 940 12.94 14.13 -27.72
N ARG A 941 12.34 14.39 -28.89
CA ARG A 941 10.89 14.63 -29.02
C ARG A 941 10.06 13.39 -28.67
N ARG A 942 10.49 12.19 -29.09
CA ARG A 942 9.86 10.93 -28.68
C ARG A 942 9.97 10.69 -27.18
N LEU A 943 11.13 11.00 -26.58
CA LEU A 943 11.35 10.95 -25.15
C LEU A 943 10.43 11.91 -24.40
N ALA A 944 10.27 13.15 -24.86
CA ALA A 944 9.36 14.13 -24.28
C ALA A 944 7.93 13.59 -24.22
N ALA A 945 7.44 12.96 -25.31
CA ALA A 945 6.10 12.37 -25.35
C ALA A 945 5.91 11.24 -24.33
N LYS A 946 6.90 10.34 -24.19
CA LYS A 946 6.90 9.27 -23.19
C LYS A 946 6.92 9.84 -21.76
N TRP A 947 7.81 10.79 -21.49
CA TRP A 947 7.95 11.42 -20.17
C TRP A 947 6.69 12.22 -19.79
N CYS A 948 6.10 12.98 -20.70
CA CYS A 948 4.85 13.71 -20.45
C CYS A 948 3.64 12.80 -20.22
N ALA A 949 3.70 11.53 -20.65
CA ALA A 949 2.69 10.52 -20.36
C ALA A 949 2.81 9.92 -18.94
N GLU A 950 3.92 10.15 -18.24
CA GLU A 950 4.13 9.66 -16.88
C GLU A 950 3.11 10.27 -15.88
N PRO A 951 2.37 9.45 -15.10
CA PRO A 951 1.42 9.95 -14.11
C PRO A 951 2.04 10.80 -13.02
N SER A 952 3.33 10.58 -12.73
CA SER A 952 4.11 11.42 -11.82
C SER A 952 4.41 12.82 -12.40
N VAL A 953 4.27 13.03 -13.71
CA VAL A 953 4.48 14.29 -14.43
C VAL A 953 3.14 15.00 -14.67
N HIS A 954 2.17 14.37 -15.34
CA HIS A 954 0.89 15.02 -15.65
C HIS A 954 -0.06 15.11 -14.45
N GLY A 955 0.13 14.26 -13.42
CA GLY A 955 -0.61 14.34 -12.16
C GLY A 955 -2.13 14.21 -12.31
N GLY A 956 -2.61 13.50 -13.33
CA GLY A 956 -4.04 13.35 -13.64
C GLY A 956 -4.67 14.52 -14.42
N LYS A 957 -3.89 15.56 -14.79
CA LYS A 957 -4.42 16.63 -15.65
C LYS A 957 -4.70 16.12 -17.05
N ALA A 958 -5.87 16.47 -17.58
CA ALA A 958 -6.22 16.20 -18.97
C ALA A 958 -5.37 17.07 -19.90
N ARG A 959 -4.97 16.51 -21.03
CA ARG A 959 -4.34 17.30 -22.10
C ARG A 959 -5.39 18.25 -22.70
N PRO A 960 -5.05 19.52 -22.95
CA PRO A 960 -5.91 20.43 -23.70
C PRO A 960 -6.28 19.84 -25.08
N LYS A 961 -7.50 20.08 -25.56
CA LYS A 961 -7.99 19.51 -26.84
C LYS A 961 -7.19 19.98 -28.06
N ASP A 962 -6.54 21.13 -27.94
CA ASP A 962 -5.69 21.80 -28.93
C ASP A 962 -4.20 21.44 -28.79
N ALA A 963 -3.82 20.65 -27.78
CA ALA A 963 -2.45 20.19 -27.61
C ALA A 963 -2.17 18.96 -28.49
N SER A 964 -1.80 19.19 -29.75
CA SER A 964 -1.22 18.17 -30.61
C SER A 964 0.27 17.97 -30.31
N LEU A 965 0.76 16.74 -30.48
CA LEU A 965 2.20 16.45 -30.43
C LEU A 965 2.92 17.35 -31.43
N VAL A 966 3.95 18.05 -30.96
CA VAL A 966 4.87 18.78 -31.82
C VAL A 966 5.98 17.79 -32.19
N VAL A 967 5.82 17.22 -33.39
CA VAL A 967 6.72 16.19 -33.98
C VAL A 967 8.01 16.83 -34.43
#